data_AF-A0A812JRD1-F1
#
_entry.id   AF-A0A812JRD1-F1
#
_cell.length_a   1.000
_cell.length_b   1.000
_cell.length_c   1.000
_cell.angle_alpha   90.00
_cell.angle_beta   90.00
_cell.angle_gamma   90.00
#
_symmetry.space_group_name_H-M   'P 1'
#
loop_
_entity.id
_entity.type
_entity.pdbx_description
1 polymer ?
#
loop_
_entity_poly.entity_id
_entity_poly.type
_entity_poly.pdbx_seq_one_letter_code
_entity_poly.pdbx_strand_id
1 'polypeptide(L)'
;MQKVYAGEAREDAINSIIQLTCKSRLRGTVALRKLAQDGNPSVIDRVLQGVKKRLAETDVILQSVLIVACAERGDWQLAISSLRTMRLDGLEPDDVSHNCVVQVAGRAGLWEVAETVLEGSTKRTSRSLQAAVGLYDGERWAVALTCLNAARLEGVRPGLGCHNAAIASSRSCWTLPLHLLARLPQAEVKPDLVSCNSAITDATSARQAASAWRAALRLLLHAIDLGLQLRQLSFCASISVCGKAGFWKQAVGLLGRALRSQLSADKKMITSAVLAVETQWKLALRLWAMTIRNRFFRPDALCLNCVLAACAKGKSWHVAAYCLHEALSMCLRVDEMSFNIAAGACNDGGEWELGLAILSSMASYGVNLSLVSWNTAIASCQLCGQWQLSLSMLQTMQDHSVRPDAVSFASAICSCAGKQWRRALRLWNLLDGQTSPNLVCINSLISACEKGSSWKHAVETLWTMPSAQTPDDASYNAAITACQQRLAWQHVLWTFNHMDKSLRDEVTYNAVIFAAKAKVDWEQVLELLRQMSISRIQPFAMTHEAAVSICLDCSQGVAARTLLEDVGLRGLICAVYDCTMQMQNGTPKAALYIIAGSYARAATQWPRRKGVGYKMHGGMLVGVAEGENYPSGLDKGMRDAEIWVQKDGKVVAYKTAYFGQVHVGGPEPQSFTVVFDTGSGHLILPSSSCFSTACAKHRRYNRTASQTAVDIEYDGTKLSADATERDQVAIAFGTGEVQGEFVSEDVCLNFNAAMAGGAANTDGCVNLRVVVASKMTEDPFSHFDFDGVLGLGLESLALSPEFSFFGQMLAQNPGMQPRFSVFLAQNEGVDSMISFGGHEEKFASSDIQWAPVAMTELGYWQVELKSVKVGNQVLEECADGSCRAILDTGTSLLGVPRQAVRAMHRMLARPVAEDISNQGGIDCRRLPGSKLEFQLSDAVVSLQPEDYSRPSPFNMTIPNQDKWRLFCRSLLLPVDMAAPLGPKVFIWGEPMLRRYYTIYDLANKRIGFSLARQPSGKASSPPIGAPPAGTLVSGEGSHFVQKRRSAAKRC
;
A
#
# COMPACT_ATOMS: atom_id res chain seq x y z
N MET A 1 31.06 -20.25 -56.17
CA MET A 1 30.09 -20.02 -55.06
C MET A 1 30.67 -20.51 -53.74
N GLN A 2 30.64 -21.80 -53.38
CA GLN A 2 31.20 -22.30 -52.10
C GLN A 2 32.66 -21.87 -51.82
N LYS A 3 33.55 -21.93 -52.82
CA LYS A 3 34.95 -21.45 -52.70
C LYS A 3 35.08 -19.93 -52.47
N VAL A 4 34.13 -19.14 -52.96
CA VAL A 4 34.07 -17.68 -52.77
C VAL A 4 33.60 -17.35 -51.35
N TYR A 5 32.70 -18.16 -50.77
CA TYR A 5 32.19 -17.99 -49.41
C TYR A 5 33.20 -18.40 -48.32
N ALA A 6 34.15 -19.29 -48.63
CA ALA A 6 35.20 -19.72 -47.70
C ALA A 6 36.34 -18.70 -47.51
N GLY A 7 36.25 -17.50 -48.11
CA GLY A 7 37.30 -16.47 -48.02
C GLY A 7 38.53 -16.68 -48.92
N GLU A 8 38.60 -17.81 -49.63
CA GLU A 8 39.64 -18.12 -50.62
C GLU A 8 39.36 -17.44 -51.97
N ALA A 9 39.34 -16.10 -52.02
CA ALA A 9 39.06 -15.37 -53.25
C ALA A 9 40.19 -15.53 -54.30
N ARG A 10 40.20 -16.65 -55.05
CA ARG A 10 40.98 -16.80 -56.29
C ARG A 10 40.26 -16.08 -57.43
N GLU A 11 40.99 -15.27 -58.20
CA GLU A 11 40.49 -14.58 -59.40
C GLU A 11 39.79 -15.54 -60.40
N ASP A 12 40.22 -16.80 -60.46
CA ASP A 12 39.65 -17.82 -61.34
C ASP A 12 38.17 -18.07 -61.09
N ALA A 13 37.73 -18.01 -59.82
CA ALA A 13 36.33 -18.22 -59.45
C ALA A 13 35.46 -17.02 -59.85
N ILE A 14 35.99 -15.80 -59.70
CA ILE A 14 35.35 -14.55 -60.13
C ILE A 14 35.22 -14.54 -61.66
N ASN A 15 36.29 -14.88 -62.37
CA ASN A 15 36.31 -14.97 -63.84
C ASN A 15 35.38 -16.07 -64.38
N SER A 16 35.25 -17.19 -63.68
CA SER A 16 34.31 -18.26 -64.02
C SER A 16 32.85 -17.82 -63.86
N ILE A 17 32.55 -17.07 -62.80
CA ILE A 17 31.22 -16.49 -62.57
C ILE A 17 30.92 -15.47 -63.68
N ILE A 18 31.86 -14.56 -63.99
CA ILE A 18 31.70 -13.59 -65.09
C ILE A 18 31.41 -14.32 -66.41
N GLN A 19 32.16 -15.38 -66.75
CA GLN A 19 31.91 -16.18 -67.96
C GLN A 19 30.55 -16.89 -67.95
N LEU A 20 30.13 -17.45 -66.81
CA LEU A 20 28.82 -18.08 -66.67
C LEU A 20 27.69 -17.08 -66.89
N THR A 21 27.85 -15.87 -66.35
CA THR A 21 26.89 -14.78 -66.50
C THR A 21 26.79 -14.31 -67.96
N CYS A 22 27.92 -14.22 -68.68
CA CYS A 22 27.93 -13.88 -70.10
C CYS A 22 27.41 -15.01 -71.01
N LYS A 23 27.51 -16.28 -70.61
CA LYS A 23 27.11 -17.45 -71.44
C LYS A 23 25.65 -17.86 -71.29
N SER A 24 25.01 -17.61 -70.15
CA SER A 24 23.63 -18.03 -69.91
C SER A 24 22.90 -17.05 -69.01
N ARG A 25 21.89 -16.39 -69.57
CA ARG A 25 21.06 -15.38 -68.89
C ARG A 25 20.39 -15.92 -67.63
N LEU A 26 19.83 -17.13 -67.69
CA LEU A 26 19.14 -17.74 -66.54
C LEU A 26 20.14 -18.11 -65.43
N ARG A 27 21.28 -18.72 -65.78
CA ARG A 27 22.30 -19.15 -64.79
C ARG A 27 23.06 -17.95 -64.21
N GLY A 28 23.29 -16.92 -65.01
CA GLY A 28 23.86 -15.64 -64.58
C GLY A 28 22.99 -14.92 -63.57
N THR A 29 21.68 -14.84 -63.83
CA THR A 29 20.71 -14.23 -62.90
C THR A 29 20.63 -14.95 -61.57
N VAL A 30 20.64 -16.29 -61.58
CA VAL A 30 20.65 -17.09 -60.33
C VAL A 30 21.96 -16.92 -59.57
N ALA A 31 23.10 -16.90 -60.27
CA ALA A 31 24.41 -16.69 -59.66
C ALA A 31 24.56 -15.31 -59.03
N LEU A 32 24.12 -14.24 -59.71
CA LEU A 32 24.15 -12.87 -59.21
C LEU A 32 23.22 -12.67 -58.01
N ARG A 33 21.99 -13.19 -58.05
CA ARG A 33 21.06 -13.12 -56.91
C ARG A 33 21.62 -13.85 -55.69
N LYS A 34 22.25 -15.02 -55.88
CA LYS A 34 22.82 -15.79 -54.77
C LYS A 34 24.11 -15.16 -54.22
N LEU A 35 24.94 -14.53 -55.07
CA LEU A 35 26.09 -13.74 -54.64
C LEU A 35 25.68 -12.50 -53.83
N ALA A 36 24.55 -11.88 -54.21
CA ALA A 36 24.04 -10.69 -53.52
C ALA A 36 23.46 -10.99 -52.13
N GLN A 37 22.82 -12.14 -51.96
CA GLN A 37 22.24 -12.57 -50.67
C GLN A 37 23.30 -12.94 -49.63
N ASP A 38 24.40 -13.60 -50.05
CA ASP A 38 25.33 -14.24 -49.12
C ASP A 38 26.80 -13.73 -49.23
N GLY A 39 27.15 -12.86 -50.19
CA GLY A 39 28.54 -12.56 -50.59
C GLY A 39 29.19 -11.29 -49.99
N ASN A 40 30.52 -11.15 -50.13
CA ASN A 40 31.30 -9.96 -49.73
C ASN A 40 31.17 -8.83 -50.78
N PRO A 41 30.95 -7.55 -50.40
CA PRO A 41 30.72 -6.44 -51.35
C PRO A 41 31.84 -6.30 -52.40
N SER A 42 33.09 -6.45 -51.96
CA SER A 42 34.28 -6.32 -52.81
C SER A 42 34.39 -7.38 -53.91
N VAL A 43 33.76 -8.55 -53.73
CA VAL A 43 33.74 -9.62 -54.73
C VAL A 43 32.65 -9.35 -55.77
N ILE A 44 31.52 -8.80 -55.32
CA ILE A 44 30.41 -8.42 -56.20
C ILE A 44 30.86 -7.29 -57.12
N ASP A 45 31.47 -6.21 -56.60
CA ASP A 45 31.95 -5.10 -57.41
C ASP A 45 32.94 -5.55 -58.50
N ARG A 46 33.82 -6.51 -58.19
CA ARG A 46 34.76 -7.10 -59.15
C ARG A 46 34.06 -7.96 -60.21
N VAL A 47 33.09 -8.78 -59.81
CA VAL A 47 32.25 -9.54 -60.75
C VAL A 47 31.47 -8.59 -61.66
N LEU A 48 30.93 -7.50 -61.12
CA LEU A 48 30.14 -6.51 -61.86
C LEU A 48 30.97 -5.71 -62.85
N GLN A 49 32.14 -5.21 -62.44
CA GLN A 49 33.08 -4.55 -63.35
C GLN A 49 33.55 -5.51 -64.44
N GLY A 50 33.81 -6.79 -64.11
CA GLY A 50 34.20 -7.80 -65.07
C GLY A 50 33.10 -8.18 -66.07
N VAL A 51 31.84 -8.23 -65.64
CA VAL A 51 30.68 -8.43 -66.52
C VAL A 51 30.47 -7.20 -67.42
N LYS A 52 30.55 -5.98 -66.86
CA LYS A 52 30.42 -4.72 -67.62
C LYS A 52 31.51 -4.54 -68.68
N LYS A 53 32.72 -5.05 -68.43
CA LYS A 53 33.84 -4.98 -69.38
C LYS A 53 33.76 -6.00 -70.53
N ARG A 54 32.96 -7.07 -70.38
CA ARG A 54 32.82 -8.16 -71.37
C ARG A 54 31.51 -8.12 -72.16
N LEU A 55 30.45 -7.51 -71.64
CA LEU A 55 29.21 -7.27 -72.36
C LEU A 55 29.27 -5.89 -73.02
N ALA A 56 29.57 -5.86 -74.32
CA ALA A 56 29.49 -4.64 -75.13
C ALA A 56 28.04 -4.28 -75.54
N GLU A 57 27.09 -5.19 -75.34
CA GLU A 57 25.66 -4.96 -75.56
C GLU A 57 24.93 -4.91 -74.21
N THR A 58 24.27 -3.79 -73.97
CA THR A 58 23.52 -3.43 -72.78
C THR A 58 22.20 -4.22 -72.70
N ASP A 59 22.23 -5.44 -72.14
CA ASP A 59 21.01 -6.20 -71.85
C ASP A 59 20.29 -5.58 -70.64
N VAL A 60 19.14 -4.94 -70.90
CA VAL A 60 18.16 -4.39 -69.93
C VAL A 60 17.98 -5.34 -68.74
N ILE A 61 17.94 -6.64 -68.99
CA ILE A 61 17.55 -7.63 -67.99
C ILE A 61 18.71 -7.95 -67.03
N LEU A 62 19.96 -7.79 -67.47
CA LEU A 62 21.12 -7.87 -66.58
C LEU A 62 21.24 -6.65 -65.67
N GLN A 63 20.94 -5.45 -66.19
CA GLN A 63 20.91 -4.23 -65.37
C GLN A 63 19.75 -4.20 -64.37
N SER A 64 18.57 -4.72 -64.74
CA SER A 64 17.45 -4.89 -63.80
C SER A 64 17.74 -5.91 -62.70
N VAL A 65 18.36 -7.04 -63.03
CA VAL A 65 18.79 -8.05 -62.04
C VAL A 65 19.84 -7.49 -61.08
N LEU A 66 20.74 -6.64 -61.57
CA LEU A 66 21.72 -5.92 -60.74
C LEU A 66 21.04 -5.00 -59.73
N ILE A 67 20.07 -4.20 -60.18
CA ILE A 67 19.31 -3.29 -59.32
C ILE A 67 18.57 -4.07 -58.22
N VAL A 68 17.93 -5.19 -58.57
CA VAL A 68 17.23 -6.07 -57.60
C VAL A 68 18.21 -6.68 -56.60
N ALA A 69 19.39 -7.12 -57.06
CA ALA A 69 20.43 -7.70 -56.21
C ALA A 69 21.00 -6.70 -55.21
N CYS A 70 21.31 -5.47 -55.64
CA CYS A 70 21.74 -4.39 -54.75
C CYS A 70 20.64 -4.00 -53.75
N ALA A 71 19.38 -4.05 -54.19
CA ALA A 71 18.23 -3.75 -53.36
C ALA A 71 18.00 -4.79 -52.25
N GLU A 72 18.16 -6.09 -52.52
CA GLU A 72 17.99 -7.14 -51.48
C GLU A 72 19.01 -7.03 -50.34
N ARG A 73 20.18 -6.43 -50.60
CA ARG A 73 21.28 -6.23 -49.64
C ARG A 73 21.17 -4.92 -48.84
N GLY A 74 20.41 -3.93 -49.32
CA GLY A 74 20.29 -2.61 -48.70
C GLY A 74 21.29 -1.55 -49.18
N ASP A 75 22.08 -1.84 -50.22
CA ASP A 75 23.07 -0.91 -50.81
C ASP A 75 22.40 0.08 -51.78
N TRP A 76 21.78 1.11 -51.22
CA TRP A 76 20.98 2.10 -51.95
C TRP A 76 21.77 2.94 -52.96
N GLN A 77 23.04 3.27 -52.66
CA GLN A 77 23.89 4.09 -53.53
C GLN A 77 24.18 3.40 -54.87
N LEU A 78 24.47 2.11 -54.81
CA LEU A 78 24.75 1.28 -55.98
C LEU A 78 23.49 1.01 -56.80
N ALA A 79 22.34 0.82 -56.15
CA ALA A 79 21.07 0.65 -56.83
C ALA A 79 20.64 1.91 -57.61
N ILE A 80 20.78 3.10 -57.01
CA ILE A 80 20.42 4.39 -57.63
C ILE A 80 21.39 4.75 -58.76
N SER A 81 22.69 4.57 -58.56
CA SER A 81 23.70 4.82 -59.61
C SER A 81 23.53 3.87 -60.79
N SER A 82 23.17 2.61 -60.55
CA SER A 82 22.88 1.63 -61.61
C SER A 82 21.63 2.01 -62.41
N LEU A 83 20.56 2.47 -61.75
CA LEU A 83 19.34 2.97 -62.42
C LEU A 83 19.62 4.24 -63.26
N ARG A 84 20.46 5.15 -62.76
CA ARG A 84 20.89 6.34 -63.52
C ARG A 84 21.74 5.96 -64.74
N THR A 85 22.66 5.02 -64.57
CA THR A 85 23.51 4.52 -65.67
C THR A 85 22.65 3.86 -66.74
N MET A 86 21.66 3.06 -66.35
CA MET A 86 20.70 2.44 -67.26
C MET A 86 19.94 3.47 -68.12
N ARG A 87 19.51 4.59 -67.51
CA ARG A 87 18.87 5.70 -68.24
C ARG A 87 19.85 6.45 -69.15
N LEU A 88 21.09 6.66 -68.72
CA LEU A 88 22.14 7.30 -69.53
C LEU A 88 22.53 6.46 -70.74
N ASP A 89 22.46 5.14 -70.62
CA ASP A 89 22.69 4.18 -71.71
C ASP A 89 21.49 4.08 -72.68
N GLY A 90 20.43 4.89 -72.49
CA GLY A 90 19.25 4.93 -73.35
C GLY A 90 18.27 3.77 -73.15
N LEU A 91 18.42 2.99 -72.09
CA LEU A 91 17.54 1.87 -71.78
C LEU A 91 16.38 2.31 -70.88
N GLU A 92 15.15 1.92 -71.23
CA GLU A 92 14.00 2.13 -70.35
C GLU A 92 14.01 1.13 -69.18
N PRO A 93 14.08 1.58 -67.92
CA PRO A 93 14.02 0.68 -66.78
C PRO A 93 12.63 0.09 -66.58
N ASP A 94 12.57 -1.22 -66.35
CA ASP A 94 11.32 -1.91 -66.06
C ASP A 94 10.72 -1.51 -64.70
N ASP A 95 9.44 -1.82 -64.50
CA ASP A 95 8.72 -1.50 -63.26
C ASP A 95 9.37 -2.16 -62.04
N VAL A 96 10.02 -3.32 -62.22
CA VAL A 96 10.71 -4.06 -61.16
C VAL A 96 11.93 -3.28 -60.67
N SER A 97 12.73 -2.72 -61.58
CA SER A 97 13.90 -1.91 -61.28
C SER A 97 13.52 -0.63 -60.53
N HIS A 98 12.47 0.07 -60.98
CA HIS A 98 11.96 1.25 -60.28
C HIS A 98 11.49 0.90 -58.87
N ASN A 99 10.71 -0.17 -58.71
CA ASN A 99 10.18 -0.59 -57.41
C ASN A 99 11.28 -0.97 -56.41
N CYS A 100 12.32 -1.68 -56.85
CA CYS A 100 13.42 -2.09 -55.99
C CYS A 100 14.24 -0.89 -55.50
N VAL A 101 14.50 0.10 -56.36
CA VAL A 101 15.22 1.33 -55.96
C VAL A 101 14.40 2.15 -54.97
N VAL A 102 13.09 2.29 -55.21
CA VAL A 102 12.18 3.00 -54.30
C VAL A 102 12.16 2.35 -52.92
N GLN A 103 12.04 1.01 -52.85
CA GLN A 103 12.04 0.27 -51.58
C GLN A 103 13.35 0.45 -50.78
N VAL A 104 14.50 0.43 -51.46
CA VAL A 104 15.79 0.54 -50.78
C VAL A 104 16.16 1.97 -50.43
N ALA A 105 15.83 2.96 -51.27
CA ALA A 105 15.99 4.37 -50.93
C ALA A 105 15.19 4.74 -49.68
N GLY A 106 13.97 4.22 -49.54
CA GLY A 106 13.17 4.49 -48.34
C GLY A 106 13.60 3.71 -47.11
N ARG A 107 14.09 2.46 -47.21
CA ARG A 107 14.72 1.79 -46.05
C ARG A 107 15.95 2.54 -45.53
N ALA A 108 16.64 3.29 -46.39
CA ALA A 108 17.81 4.10 -46.07
C ALA A 108 17.48 5.54 -45.64
N GLY A 109 16.21 5.95 -45.64
CA GLY A 109 15.78 7.28 -45.20
C GLY A 109 15.91 8.41 -46.22
N LEU A 110 16.06 8.09 -47.52
CA LEU A 110 16.34 9.06 -48.60
C LEU A 110 15.11 9.34 -49.46
N TRP A 111 14.20 10.13 -48.88
CA TRP A 111 12.83 10.27 -49.37
C TRP A 111 12.71 11.05 -50.69
N GLU A 112 13.47 12.14 -50.84
CA GLU A 112 13.47 12.97 -52.06
C GLU A 112 13.98 12.18 -53.29
N VAL A 113 14.92 11.28 -53.06
CA VAL A 113 15.47 10.41 -54.11
C VAL A 113 14.45 9.33 -54.50
N ALA A 114 13.66 8.82 -53.55
CA ALA A 114 12.60 7.87 -53.86
C ALA A 114 11.45 8.51 -54.65
N GLU A 115 11.09 9.76 -54.34
CA GLU A 115 10.02 10.52 -55.02
C GLU A 115 10.40 10.86 -56.47
N THR A 116 11.62 11.36 -56.70
CA THR A 116 12.13 11.62 -58.05
C THR A 116 12.23 10.36 -58.92
N VAL A 117 12.53 9.20 -58.32
CA VAL A 117 12.53 7.91 -59.03
C VAL A 117 11.11 7.45 -59.37
N LEU A 118 10.12 7.72 -58.50
CA LEU A 118 8.69 7.43 -58.74
C LEU A 118 8.08 8.32 -59.82
N GLU A 119 8.42 9.60 -59.85
CA GLU A 119 7.97 10.56 -60.88
C GLU A 119 8.50 10.22 -62.27
N GLY A 120 9.72 9.67 -62.36
CA GLY A 120 10.32 9.25 -63.62
C GLY A 120 9.83 7.89 -64.17
N SER A 121 8.80 7.27 -63.57
CA SER A 121 8.24 5.99 -64.03
C SER A 121 7.02 6.20 -64.95
N THR A 122 6.97 5.51 -66.10
CA THR A 122 5.91 5.68 -67.11
C THR A 122 4.61 4.93 -66.79
N LYS A 123 4.62 3.97 -65.84
CA LYS A 123 3.43 3.24 -65.35
C LYS A 123 3.48 3.06 -63.82
N ARG A 124 2.57 3.73 -63.10
CA ARG A 124 2.39 3.50 -61.66
C ARG A 124 1.55 2.24 -61.44
N THR A 125 2.12 1.25 -60.76
CA THR A 125 1.41 0.01 -60.39
C THR A 125 1.01 0.03 -58.92
N SER A 126 0.03 -0.78 -58.52
CA SER A 126 -0.39 -0.87 -57.11
C SER A 126 0.78 -1.25 -56.18
N ARG A 127 1.77 -2.03 -56.66
CA ARG A 127 2.98 -2.39 -55.89
C ARG A 127 3.99 -1.24 -55.77
N SER A 128 4.13 -0.40 -56.81
CA SER A 128 4.99 0.78 -56.73
C SER A 128 4.45 1.79 -55.72
N LEU A 129 3.12 1.95 -55.70
CA LEU A 129 2.40 2.74 -54.71
C LEU A 129 2.49 2.17 -53.30
N GLN A 130 2.37 0.85 -53.12
CA GLN A 130 2.54 0.22 -51.81
C GLN A 130 3.96 0.45 -51.25
N ALA A 131 4.98 0.33 -52.10
CA ALA A 131 6.35 0.63 -51.72
C ALA A 131 6.51 2.09 -51.32
N ALA A 132 6.03 3.03 -52.15
CA ALA A 132 6.09 4.47 -51.92
C ALA A 132 5.38 4.91 -50.62
N VAL A 133 4.16 4.43 -50.39
CA VAL A 133 3.36 4.74 -49.20
C VAL A 133 4.02 4.20 -47.93
N GLY A 134 4.63 3.02 -48.02
CA GLY A 134 5.40 2.42 -46.92
C GLY A 134 6.70 3.15 -46.58
N LEU A 135 7.15 4.12 -47.39
CA LEU A 135 8.34 4.93 -47.10
C LEU A 135 8.09 6.04 -46.10
N TYR A 136 6.86 6.55 -46.01
CA TYR A 136 6.53 7.71 -45.18
C TYR A 136 6.26 7.33 -43.70
N ASP A 137 7.13 6.54 -43.07
CA ASP A 137 6.98 6.15 -41.65
C ASP A 137 7.20 7.40 -40.74
N GLY A 138 6.19 7.78 -39.92
CA GLY A 138 6.29 8.89 -38.96
C GLY A 138 5.42 10.14 -39.26
N GLU A 139 5.93 11.35 -38.98
CA GLU A 139 5.17 12.63 -39.04
C GLU A 139 4.73 13.06 -40.45
N ARG A 140 5.16 12.37 -41.51
CA ARG A 140 4.88 12.72 -42.91
C ARG A 140 3.72 11.93 -43.55
N TRP A 141 2.81 11.39 -42.75
CA TRP A 141 1.61 10.65 -43.20
C TRP A 141 0.73 11.45 -44.18
N ALA A 142 0.73 12.79 -44.11
CA ALA A 142 -0.04 13.65 -45.00
C ALA A 142 0.37 13.46 -46.46
N VAL A 143 1.67 13.22 -46.70
CA VAL A 143 2.24 12.98 -48.02
C VAL A 143 1.83 11.60 -48.56
N ALA A 144 1.82 10.57 -47.70
CA ALA A 144 1.31 9.25 -48.07
C ALA A 144 -0.17 9.30 -48.51
N LEU A 145 -0.97 10.15 -47.87
CA LEU A 145 -2.39 10.34 -48.17
C LEU A 145 -2.61 11.12 -49.47
N THR A 146 -1.78 12.14 -49.75
CA THR A 146 -1.79 12.84 -51.04
C THR A 146 -1.34 11.94 -52.18
N CYS A 147 -0.35 11.05 -51.97
CA CYS A 147 0.07 10.08 -52.97
C CYS A 147 -1.04 9.06 -53.30
N LEU A 148 -1.78 8.58 -52.28
CA LEU A 148 -2.94 7.70 -52.50
C LEU A 148 -4.07 8.39 -53.27
N ASN A 149 -4.34 9.67 -52.98
CA ASN A 149 -5.35 10.45 -53.68
C ASN A 149 -4.95 10.79 -55.12
N ALA A 150 -3.68 11.15 -55.35
CA ALA A 150 -3.13 11.43 -56.68
C ALA A 150 -3.18 10.19 -57.58
N ALA A 151 -2.79 9.02 -57.06
CA ALA A 151 -2.88 7.76 -57.80
C ALA A 151 -4.32 7.40 -58.20
N ARG A 152 -5.30 7.78 -57.38
CA ARG A 152 -6.73 7.57 -57.69
C ARG A 152 -7.21 8.48 -58.82
N LEU A 153 -6.70 9.72 -58.89
CA LEU A 153 -6.97 10.66 -59.99
C LEU A 153 -6.32 10.20 -61.30
N GLU A 154 -5.21 9.48 -61.23
CA GLU A 154 -4.51 8.87 -62.37
C GLU A 154 -5.11 7.50 -62.80
N GLY A 155 -6.20 7.05 -62.17
CA GLY A 155 -6.92 5.83 -62.54
C GLY A 155 -6.35 4.53 -61.95
N VAL A 156 -5.35 4.59 -61.07
CA VAL A 156 -4.78 3.41 -60.39
C VAL A 156 -5.61 3.08 -59.15
N ARG A 157 -6.23 1.89 -59.11
CA ARG A 157 -6.94 1.40 -57.91
C ARG A 157 -5.93 0.92 -56.85
N PRO A 158 -5.82 1.59 -55.67
CA PRO A 158 -4.92 1.15 -54.61
C PRO A 158 -5.44 -0.14 -53.98
N GLY A 159 -4.60 -1.17 -53.88
CA GLY A 159 -4.98 -2.44 -53.24
C GLY A 159 -4.97 -2.38 -51.71
N LEU A 160 -5.35 -3.48 -51.07
CA LEU A 160 -5.34 -3.65 -49.61
C LEU A 160 -3.93 -3.40 -49.00
N GLY A 161 -2.87 -3.80 -49.71
CA GLY A 161 -1.49 -3.58 -49.30
C GLY A 161 -1.09 -2.11 -49.17
N CYS A 162 -1.59 -1.23 -50.06
CA CYS A 162 -1.32 0.21 -50.01
C CYS A 162 -2.01 0.87 -48.80
N HIS A 163 -3.24 0.45 -48.51
CA HIS A 163 -3.99 0.94 -47.36
C HIS A 163 -3.38 0.48 -46.04
N ASN A 164 -2.90 -0.77 -45.96
CA ASN A 164 -2.19 -1.28 -44.78
C ASN A 164 -0.87 -0.53 -44.53
N ALA A 165 -0.13 -0.20 -45.60
CA ALA A 165 1.06 0.63 -45.51
C ALA A 165 0.74 2.04 -45.01
N ALA A 166 -0.35 2.65 -45.50
CA ALA A 166 -0.80 3.99 -45.07
C ALA A 166 -1.28 4.03 -43.62
N ILE A 167 -1.96 2.97 -43.17
CA ILE A 167 -2.33 2.81 -41.76
C ILE A 167 -1.06 2.75 -40.92
N ALA A 168 -0.15 1.83 -41.24
CA ALA A 168 1.10 1.63 -40.48
C ALA A 168 2.03 2.85 -40.46
N SER A 169 1.98 3.72 -41.48
CA SER A 169 2.77 4.95 -41.54
C SER A 169 2.23 6.07 -40.65
N SER A 170 1.02 5.94 -40.10
CA SER A 170 0.32 7.01 -39.37
C SER A 170 0.48 6.96 -37.84
N ARG A 171 1.60 6.41 -37.35
CA ARG A 171 1.92 6.21 -35.91
C ARG A 171 1.83 7.46 -35.02
N SER A 172 1.91 8.66 -35.60
CA SER A 172 1.83 9.95 -34.89
C SER A 172 0.41 10.48 -34.71
N CYS A 173 -0.59 9.94 -35.41
CA CYS A 173 -1.98 10.43 -35.40
C CYS A 173 -2.99 9.26 -35.36
N TRP A 174 -3.50 8.92 -34.17
CA TRP A 174 -4.37 7.74 -33.98
C TRP A 174 -5.77 7.86 -34.61
N THR A 175 -6.23 9.07 -34.91
CA THR A 175 -7.56 9.30 -35.53
C THR A 175 -7.58 8.99 -37.02
N LEU A 176 -6.42 9.05 -37.68
CA LEU A 176 -6.28 8.84 -39.11
C LEU A 176 -6.40 7.36 -39.54
N PRO A 177 -5.77 6.37 -38.86
CA PRO A 177 -6.04 4.95 -39.08
C PRO A 177 -7.53 4.60 -39.11
N LEU A 178 -8.31 5.20 -38.19
CA LEU A 178 -9.75 4.98 -38.06
C LEU A 178 -10.50 5.52 -39.28
N HIS A 179 -10.14 6.73 -39.72
CA HIS A 179 -10.73 7.34 -40.91
C HIS A 179 -10.39 6.56 -42.19
N LEU A 180 -9.15 6.06 -42.29
CA LEU A 180 -8.72 5.23 -43.42
C LEU A 180 -9.44 3.87 -43.44
N LEU A 181 -9.57 3.22 -42.28
CA LEU A 181 -10.35 1.97 -42.14
C LEU A 181 -11.83 2.17 -42.50
N ALA A 182 -12.45 3.28 -42.06
CA ALA A 182 -13.85 3.58 -42.38
C ALA A 182 -14.10 3.87 -43.87
N ARG A 183 -13.06 4.30 -44.61
CA ARG A 183 -13.12 4.56 -46.05
C ARG A 183 -12.84 3.35 -46.93
N LEU A 184 -12.29 2.26 -46.39
CA LEU A 184 -12.03 1.03 -47.14
C LEU A 184 -13.28 0.43 -47.81
N PRO A 185 -14.44 0.32 -47.12
CA PRO A 185 -15.67 -0.20 -47.74
C PRO A 185 -16.19 0.69 -48.88
N GLN A 186 -15.99 2.01 -48.78
CA GLN A 186 -16.36 2.98 -49.82
C GLN A 186 -15.47 2.89 -51.06
N ALA A 187 -14.30 2.24 -50.94
CA ALA A 187 -13.38 1.94 -52.03
C ALA A 187 -13.53 0.51 -52.57
N GLU A 188 -14.60 -0.22 -52.20
CA GLU A 188 -14.82 -1.64 -52.53
C GLU A 188 -13.73 -2.60 -52.00
N VAL A 189 -12.93 -2.17 -51.01
CA VAL A 189 -11.88 -2.99 -50.40
C VAL A 189 -12.33 -3.45 -49.02
N LYS A 190 -12.39 -4.77 -48.79
CA LYS A 190 -12.72 -5.31 -47.46
C LYS A 190 -11.48 -5.22 -46.54
N PRO A 191 -11.59 -4.64 -45.34
CA PRO A 191 -10.50 -4.64 -44.36
C PRO A 191 -10.15 -6.06 -43.92
N ASP A 192 -8.85 -6.32 -43.69
CA ASP A 192 -8.37 -7.59 -43.16
C ASP A 192 -7.88 -7.47 -41.71
N LEU A 193 -7.55 -8.62 -41.11
CA LEU A 193 -7.05 -8.68 -39.74
C LEU A 193 -5.74 -7.87 -39.55
N VAL A 194 -4.94 -7.70 -40.61
CA VAL A 194 -3.69 -6.94 -40.57
C VAL A 194 -4.01 -5.44 -40.53
N SER A 195 -4.98 -4.95 -41.31
CA SER A 195 -5.48 -3.57 -41.27
C SER A 195 -5.95 -3.19 -39.88
N CYS A 196 -6.77 -4.05 -39.25
CA CYS A 196 -7.31 -3.80 -37.93
C CYS A 196 -6.24 -3.86 -36.83
N ASN A 197 -5.31 -4.82 -36.89
CA ASN A 197 -4.24 -4.93 -35.91
C ASN A 197 -3.26 -3.76 -35.98
N SER A 198 -2.86 -3.33 -37.18
CA SER A 198 -1.99 -2.16 -37.38
C SER A 198 -2.62 -0.89 -36.81
N ALA A 199 -3.93 -0.67 -37.05
CA ALA A 199 -4.63 0.47 -36.47
C ALA A 199 -4.73 0.42 -34.94
N ILE A 200 -4.94 -0.78 -34.35
CA ILE A 200 -4.95 -0.96 -32.89
C ILE A 200 -3.54 -0.73 -32.31
N THR A 201 -2.48 -1.19 -32.97
CA THR A 201 -1.10 -0.98 -32.51
C THR A 201 -0.65 0.47 -32.65
N ASP A 202 -1.05 1.20 -33.69
CA ASP A 202 -0.72 2.62 -33.85
C ASP A 202 -1.42 3.48 -32.79
N ALA A 203 -2.62 3.07 -32.37
CA ALA A 203 -3.28 3.67 -31.21
C ALA A 203 -2.50 3.47 -29.89
N THR A 204 -1.55 2.50 -29.81
CA THR A 204 -0.71 2.26 -28.62
C THR A 204 0.56 3.12 -28.56
N SER A 205 1.03 3.65 -29.70
CA SER A 205 2.30 4.39 -29.82
C SER A 205 2.14 5.91 -29.66
N ALA A 206 0.91 6.42 -29.71
CA ALA A 206 0.65 7.85 -29.56
C ALA A 206 0.89 8.34 -28.12
N ARG A 207 1.52 9.52 -27.98
CA ARG A 207 1.65 10.28 -26.71
C ARG A 207 0.30 10.60 -26.03
N GLN A 208 -0.83 10.32 -26.69
CA GLN A 208 -2.21 10.55 -26.24
C GLN A 208 -2.98 9.26 -25.92
N ALA A 209 -2.32 8.24 -25.37
CA ALA A 209 -2.94 6.93 -25.07
C ALA A 209 -4.25 7.01 -24.24
N ALA A 210 -4.41 8.06 -23.42
CA ALA A 210 -5.60 8.28 -22.59
C ALA A 210 -6.91 8.52 -23.38
N SER A 211 -6.83 9.02 -24.63
CA SER A 211 -8.01 9.26 -25.49
C SER A 211 -8.27 8.13 -26.50
N ALA A 212 -7.25 7.34 -26.83
CA ALA A 212 -7.28 6.35 -27.91
C ALA A 212 -7.90 4.98 -27.52
N TRP A 213 -8.01 4.65 -26.23
CA TRP A 213 -8.48 3.33 -25.76
C TRP A 213 -9.93 3.00 -26.16
N ARG A 214 -10.83 4.00 -26.16
CA ARG A 214 -12.23 3.81 -26.57
C ARG A 214 -12.35 3.45 -28.04
N ALA A 215 -11.51 4.06 -28.87
CA ALA A 215 -11.50 3.80 -30.30
C ALA A 215 -10.90 2.42 -30.61
N ALA A 216 -9.82 2.04 -29.91
CA ALA A 216 -9.24 0.70 -30.03
C ALA A 216 -10.24 -0.42 -29.64
N LEU A 217 -11.05 -0.21 -28.59
CA LEU A 217 -12.13 -1.13 -28.21
C LEU A 217 -13.26 -1.18 -29.24
N ARG A 218 -13.68 -0.03 -29.78
CA ARG A 218 -14.69 0.04 -30.85
C ARG A 218 -14.21 -0.66 -32.11
N LEU A 219 -12.93 -0.53 -32.46
CA LEU A 219 -12.32 -1.26 -33.58
C LEU A 219 -12.30 -2.77 -33.35
N LEU A 220 -11.95 -3.22 -32.14
CA LEU A 220 -11.99 -4.64 -31.80
C LEU A 220 -13.42 -5.19 -31.93
N LEU A 221 -14.43 -4.44 -31.45
CA LEU A 221 -15.85 -4.82 -31.58
C LEU A 221 -16.29 -4.82 -33.05
N HIS A 222 -15.92 -3.80 -33.82
CA HIS A 222 -16.26 -3.73 -35.24
C HIS A 222 -15.62 -4.87 -36.05
N ALA A 223 -14.38 -5.26 -35.72
CA ALA A 223 -13.72 -6.42 -36.34
C ALA A 223 -14.46 -7.74 -36.03
N ILE A 224 -15.06 -7.86 -34.85
CA ILE A 224 -15.92 -9.00 -34.49
C ILE A 224 -17.21 -8.96 -35.31
N ASP A 225 -17.85 -7.80 -35.44
CA ASP A 225 -19.10 -7.63 -36.20
C ASP A 225 -18.91 -7.93 -37.70
N LEU A 226 -17.71 -7.68 -38.23
CA LEU A 226 -17.31 -8.03 -39.61
C LEU A 226 -17.00 -9.53 -39.79
N GLY A 227 -17.09 -10.35 -38.74
CA GLY A 227 -16.84 -11.79 -38.78
C GLY A 227 -15.36 -12.17 -38.92
N LEU A 228 -14.42 -11.26 -38.61
CA LEU A 228 -12.99 -11.57 -38.65
C LEU A 228 -12.60 -12.43 -37.44
N GLN A 229 -11.90 -13.54 -37.68
CA GLN A 229 -11.36 -14.36 -36.58
C GLN A 229 -10.24 -13.62 -35.84
N LEU A 230 -10.59 -13.05 -34.68
CA LEU A 230 -9.64 -12.40 -33.80
C LEU A 230 -8.55 -13.39 -33.35
N ARG A 231 -7.29 -12.98 -33.46
CA ARG A 231 -6.13 -13.74 -32.98
C ARG A 231 -5.63 -13.16 -31.65
N GLN A 232 -4.74 -13.90 -30.99
CA GLN A 232 -4.08 -13.48 -29.73
C GLN A 232 -3.49 -12.06 -29.78
N LEU A 233 -2.92 -11.67 -30.93
CA LEU A 233 -2.29 -10.37 -31.13
C LEU A 233 -3.28 -9.19 -30.94
N SER A 234 -4.52 -9.37 -31.42
CA SER A 234 -5.58 -8.35 -31.35
C SER A 234 -5.98 -8.07 -29.91
N PHE A 235 -6.18 -9.12 -29.10
CA PHE A 235 -6.49 -9.00 -27.68
C PHE A 235 -5.30 -8.44 -26.88
N CYS A 236 -4.07 -8.88 -27.16
CA CYS A 236 -2.88 -8.38 -26.47
C CYS A 236 -2.70 -6.86 -26.68
N ALA A 237 -2.86 -6.39 -27.91
CA ALA A 237 -2.75 -4.97 -28.23
C ALA A 237 -3.83 -4.14 -27.51
N SER A 238 -5.10 -4.58 -27.55
CA SER A 238 -6.19 -3.88 -26.85
C SER A 238 -6.05 -3.87 -25.33
N ILE A 239 -5.57 -4.96 -24.73
CA ILE A 239 -5.29 -5.04 -23.27
C ILE A 239 -4.18 -4.04 -22.90
N SER A 240 -3.12 -3.95 -23.70
CA SER A 240 -2.03 -3.00 -23.47
C SER A 240 -2.50 -1.54 -23.57
N VAL A 241 -3.35 -1.20 -24.55
CA VAL A 241 -3.95 0.16 -24.64
C VAL A 241 -4.78 0.48 -23.40
N CYS A 242 -5.64 -0.45 -22.97
CA CYS A 242 -6.45 -0.24 -21.76
C CYS A 242 -5.58 -0.06 -20.51
N GLY A 243 -4.49 -0.82 -20.40
CA GLY A 243 -3.53 -0.71 -19.31
C GLY A 243 -2.81 0.65 -19.28
N LYS A 244 -2.24 1.09 -20.40
CA LYS A 244 -1.56 2.40 -20.50
C LYS A 244 -2.50 3.58 -20.23
N ALA A 245 -3.79 3.43 -20.53
CA ALA A 245 -4.81 4.45 -20.27
C ALA A 245 -5.39 4.39 -18.84
N GLY A 246 -4.94 3.47 -17.98
CA GLY A 246 -5.40 3.33 -16.58
C GLY A 246 -6.74 2.58 -16.40
N PHE A 247 -7.30 2.01 -17.47
CA PHE A 247 -8.60 1.32 -17.48
C PHE A 247 -8.44 -0.19 -17.25
N TRP A 248 -7.98 -0.55 -16.06
CA TRP A 248 -7.64 -1.93 -15.69
C TRP A 248 -8.83 -2.91 -15.74
N LYS A 249 -10.04 -2.46 -15.40
CA LYS A 249 -11.27 -3.31 -15.41
C LYS A 249 -11.57 -3.81 -16.82
N GLN A 250 -11.43 -2.94 -17.80
CA GLN A 250 -11.63 -3.23 -19.21
C GLN A 250 -10.52 -4.15 -19.74
N ALA A 251 -9.27 -3.93 -19.34
CA ALA A 251 -8.14 -4.80 -19.69
C ALA A 251 -8.34 -6.25 -19.19
N VAL A 252 -8.73 -6.43 -17.93
CA VAL A 252 -9.00 -7.76 -17.36
C VAL A 252 -10.27 -8.38 -17.93
N GLY A 253 -11.29 -7.57 -18.23
CA GLY A 253 -12.50 -8.02 -18.93
C GLY A 253 -12.22 -8.55 -20.34
N LEU A 254 -11.30 -7.92 -21.08
CA LEU A 254 -10.83 -8.40 -22.39
C LEU A 254 -10.06 -9.71 -22.28
N LEU A 255 -9.19 -9.86 -21.27
CA LEU A 255 -8.52 -11.13 -20.99
C LEU A 255 -9.53 -12.25 -20.70
N GLY A 256 -10.56 -11.98 -19.89
CA GLY A 256 -11.62 -12.93 -19.60
C GLY A 256 -12.44 -13.32 -20.84
N ARG A 257 -12.66 -12.40 -21.78
CA ARG A 257 -13.30 -12.70 -23.08
C ARG A 257 -12.40 -13.55 -23.99
N ALA A 258 -11.11 -13.26 -24.04
CA ALA A 258 -10.14 -14.07 -24.79
C ALA A 258 -10.09 -15.52 -24.27
N LEU A 259 -10.05 -15.71 -22.95
CA LEU A 259 -10.04 -17.05 -22.34
C LEU A 259 -11.35 -17.82 -22.57
N ARG A 260 -12.50 -17.15 -22.57
CA ARG A 260 -13.81 -17.80 -22.87
C ARG A 260 -13.98 -18.19 -24.33
N SER A 261 -13.27 -17.54 -25.25
CA SER A 261 -13.30 -17.85 -26.69
C SER A 261 -12.33 -18.97 -27.09
N GLN A 262 -11.81 -19.74 -26.11
CA GLN A 262 -10.83 -20.82 -26.31
C GLN A 262 -9.52 -20.40 -26.99
N LEU A 263 -9.23 -19.09 -27.03
CA LEU A 263 -7.91 -18.62 -27.43
C LEU A 263 -6.91 -18.92 -26.31
N SER A 264 -5.81 -19.60 -26.62
CA SER A 264 -4.74 -19.79 -25.64
C SER A 264 -4.15 -18.42 -25.30
N ALA A 265 -4.16 -18.05 -24.02
CA ALA A 265 -3.51 -16.81 -23.58
C ALA A 265 -1.99 -16.99 -23.69
N ASP A 266 -1.34 -16.16 -24.50
CA ASP A 266 0.10 -16.15 -24.63
C ASP A 266 0.77 -15.34 -23.49
N LYS A 267 2.08 -15.48 -23.34
CA LYS A 267 2.85 -14.79 -22.29
C LYS A 267 2.68 -13.27 -22.33
N LYS A 268 2.59 -12.70 -23.53
CA LYS A 268 2.45 -11.25 -23.74
C LYS A 268 1.10 -10.73 -23.30
N MET A 269 0.01 -11.46 -23.56
CA MET A 269 -1.34 -11.07 -23.16
C MET A 269 -1.50 -11.02 -21.65
N ILE A 270 -1.00 -12.03 -20.93
CA ILE A 270 -1.08 -12.04 -19.45
C ILE A 270 -0.16 -10.98 -18.85
N THR A 271 1.07 -10.82 -19.35
CA THR A 271 1.98 -9.77 -18.87
C THR A 271 1.39 -8.38 -19.07
N SER A 272 0.72 -8.15 -20.22
CA SER A 272 0.03 -6.89 -20.51
C SER A 272 -1.18 -6.66 -19.59
N ALA A 273 -1.89 -7.72 -19.20
CA ALA A 273 -2.98 -7.63 -18.22
C ALA A 273 -2.46 -7.36 -16.80
N VAL A 274 -1.32 -7.95 -16.40
CA VAL A 274 -0.66 -7.69 -15.11
C VAL A 274 -0.16 -6.24 -15.06
N LEU A 275 0.47 -5.76 -16.13
CA LEU A 275 0.87 -4.34 -16.27
C LEU A 275 -0.33 -3.40 -16.16
N ALA A 276 -1.49 -3.78 -16.71
CA ALA A 276 -2.70 -2.96 -16.61
C ALA A 276 -3.23 -2.84 -15.17
N VAL A 277 -2.93 -3.78 -14.28
CA VAL A 277 -3.41 -3.80 -12.89
C VAL A 277 -2.34 -3.37 -11.88
N GLU A 278 -1.39 -2.54 -12.29
CA GLU A 278 -0.26 -2.09 -11.46
C GLU A 278 -0.69 -1.43 -10.13
N THR A 279 -1.86 -0.78 -10.09
CA THR A 279 -2.40 -0.18 -8.85
C THR A 279 -3.26 -1.14 -8.01
N GLN A 280 -3.57 -2.33 -8.53
CA GLN A 280 -4.48 -3.31 -7.92
C GLN A 280 -3.72 -4.62 -7.61
N TRP A 281 -2.80 -4.56 -6.65
CA TRP A 281 -1.88 -5.65 -6.30
C TRP A 281 -2.56 -7.00 -6.03
N LYS A 282 -3.72 -7.02 -5.36
CA LYS A 282 -4.49 -8.26 -5.11
C LYS A 282 -4.92 -8.96 -6.41
N LEU A 283 -5.26 -8.17 -7.44
CA LEU A 283 -5.67 -8.70 -8.74
C LEU A 283 -4.44 -9.16 -9.55
N ALA A 284 -3.33 -8.42 -9.49
CA ALA A 284 -2.06 -8.83 -10.06
C ALA A 284 -1.61 -10.20 -9.52
N LEU A 285 -1.75 -10.42 -8.21
CA LEU A 285 -1.46 -11.71 -7.57
C LEU A 285 -2.39 -12.84 -7.99
N ARG A 286 -3.69 -12.56 -8.19
CA ARG A 286 -4.61 -13.58 -8.72
C ARG A 286 -4.22 -14.01 -10.14
N LEU A 287 -3.83 -13.05 -10.98
CA LEU A 287 -3.32 -13.33 -12.32
C LEU A 287 -2.00 -14.12 -12.27
N TRP A 288 -1.11 -13.79 -11.33
CA TRP A 288 0.13 -14.52 -11.05
C TRP A 288 -0.09 -15.96 -10.57
N ALA A 289 -1.04 -16.16 -9.65
CA ALA A 289 -1.39 -17.50 -9.18
C ALA A 289 -2.02 -18.34 -10.30
N MET A 290 -2.79 -17.73 -11.20
CA MET A 290 -3.32 -18.39 -12.39
C MET A 290 -2.21 -18.79 -13.37
N THR A 291 -1.16 -17.96 -13.55
CA THR A 291 -0.04 -18.29 -14.43
C THR A 291 0.84 -19.40 -13.87
N ILE A 292 1.16 -19.37 -12.58
CA ILE A 292 1.98 -20.41 -11.92
C ILE A 292 1.29 -21.78 -11.92
N ARG A 293 -0.02 -21.83 -11.67
CA ARG A 293 -0.77 -23.10 -11.57
C ARG A 293 -0.99 -23.79 -12.91
N ASN A 294 -0.76 -23.10 -14.03
CA ASN A 294 -0.99 -23.64 -15.35
C ASN A 294 0.24 -24.41 -15.85
N ARG A 295 0.12 -25.73 -16.03
CA ARG A 295 1.23 -26.62 -16.48
C ARG A 295 1.81 -26.25 -17.84
N PHE A 296 1.06 -25.53 -18.68
CA PHE A 296 1.48 -25.11 -20.02
C PHE A 296 2.15 -23.73 -20.04
N PHE A 297 2.20 -23.02 -18.91
CA PHE A 297 2.70 -21.66 -18.82
C PHE A 297 3.87 -21.58 -17.84
N ARG A 298 5.06 -21.23 -18.35
CA ARG A 298 6.17 -20.79 -17.49
C ARG A 298 6.18 -19.26 -17.48
N PRO A 299 5.91 -18.60 -16.34
CA PRO A 299 6.07 -17.15 -16.22
C PRO A 299 7.50 -16.73 -16.58
N ASP A 300 7.68 -15.46 -16.90
CA ASP A 300 8.98 -14.84 -17.16
C ASP A 300 9.30 -13.78 -16.08
N ALA A 301 10.55 -13.33 -16.04
CA ALA A 301 11.00 -12.31 -15.09
C ALA A 301 10.21 -10.99 -15.25
N LEU A 302 9.82 -10.65 -16.47
CA LEU A 302 9.02 -9.45 -16.74
C LEU A 302 7.65 -9.51 -16.05
N CYS A 303 6.94 -10.62 -16.16
CA CYS A 303 5.65 -10.81 -15.49
C CYS A 303 5.82 -10.71 -13.95
N LEU A 304 6.87 -11.33 -13.40
CA LEU A 304 7.19 -11.22 -11.96
C LEU A 304 7.48 -9.77 -11.55
N ASN A 305 8.32 -9.04 -12.29
CA ASN A 305 8.65 -7.65 -12.00
C ASN A 305 7.40 -6.76 -11.94
N CYS A 306 6.43 -7.00 -12.83
CA CYS A 306 5.16 -6.28 -12.81
C CYS A 306 4.31 -6.60 -11.58
N VAL A 307 4.30 -7.86 -11.13
CA VAL A 307 3.60 -8.27 -9.90
C VAL A 307 4.28 -7.65 -8.67
N LEU A 308 5.61 -7.71 -8.60
CA LEU A 308 6.40 -7.11 -7.51
C LEU A 308 6.19 -5.60 -7.44
N ALA A 309 6.19 -4.91 -8.59
CA ALA A 309 5.92 -3.48 -8.66
C ALA A 309 4.51 -3.13 -8.20
N ALA A 310 3.51 -3.94 -8.58
CA ALA A 310 2.15 -3.76 -8.10
C ALA A 310 2.05 -3.95 -6.57
N CYS A 311 2.70 -4.98 -6.01
CA CYS A 311 2.79 -5.21 -4.57
C CYS A 311 3.49 -4.05 -3.84
N ALA A 312 4.56 -3.49 -4.41
CA ALA A 312 5.27 -2.33 -3.87
C ALA A 312 4.34 -1.10 -3.78
N LYS A 313 3.66 -0.74 -4.89
CA LYS A 313 2.64 0.34 -4.89
C LYS A 313 1.49 0.09 -3.92
N GLY A 314 1.13 -1.18 -3.75
CA GLY A 314 0.12 -1.64 -2.79
C GLY A 314 0.57 -1.65 -1.32
N LYS A 315 1.77 -1.16 -0.99
CA LYS A 315 2.40 -1.18 0.35
C LYS A 315 2.40 -2.58 1.01
N SER A 316 2.42 -3.64 0.20
CA SER A 316 2.28 -5.03 0.65
C SER A 316 3.61 -5.77 0.50
N TRP A 317 4.62 -5.30 1.24
CA TRP A 317 6.01 -5.76 1.15
C TRP A 317 6.19 -7.26 1.40
N HIS A 318 5.45 -7.81 2.36
CA HIS A 318 5.51 -9.23 2.72
C HIS A 318 5.12 -10.14 1.55
N VAL A 319 4.14 -9.69 0.74
CA VAL A 319 3.72 -10.44 -0.44
C VAL A 319 4.71 -10.30 -1.58
N ALA A 320 5.35 -9.14 -1.75
CA ALA A 320 6.42 -8.95 -2.73
C ALA A 320 7.62 -9.88 -2.42
N ALA A 321 8.05 -9.93 -1.16
CA ALA A 321 9.12 -10.83 -0.72
C ALA A 321 8.75 -12.31 -0.92
N TYR A 322 7.51 -12.69 -0.60
CA TYR A 322 7.02 -14.05 -0.82
C TYR A 322 6.99 -14.41 -2.31
N CYS A 323 6.52 -13.53 -3.20
CA CYS A 323 6.48 -13.79 -4.64
C CYS A 323 7.87 -14.01 -5.23
N LEU A 324 8.87 -13.24 -4.75
CA LEU A 324 10.26 -13.46 -5.14
C LEU A 324 10.78 -14.82 -4.65
N HIS A 325 10.49 -15.18 -3.39
CA HIS A 325 10.87 -16.49 -2.83
C HIS A 325 10.20 -17.66 -3.56
N GLU A 326 8.91 -17.55 -3.88
CA GLU A 326 8.16 -18.55 -4.63
C GLU A 326 8.76 -18.72 -6.04
N ALA A 327 9.06 -17.62 -6.73
CA ALA A 327 9.72 -17.65 -8.04
C ALA A 327 11.11 -18.32 -7.98
N LEU A 328 11.92 -18.01 -6.97
CA LEU A 328 13.22 -18.65 -6.74
C LEU A 328 13.08 -20.15 -6.46
N SER A 329 12.10 -20.55 -5.64
CA SER A 329 11.84 -21.96 -5.31
C SER A 329 11.42 -22.80 -6.52
N MET A 330 10.80 -22.15 -7.52
CA MET A 330 10.41 -22.75 -8.79
C MET A 330 11.54 -22.77 -9.83
N CYS A 331 12.75 -22.35 -9.47
CA CYS A 331 13.88 -22.18 -10.38
C CYS A 331 13.56 -21.23 -11.55
N LEU A 332 12.73 -20.20 -11.32
CA LEU A 332 12.53 -19.12 -12.29
C LEU A 332 13.82 -18.32 -12.41
N ARG A 333 14.23 -18.01 -13.64
CA ARG A 333 15.36 -17.11 -13.88
C ARG A 333 14.93 -15.67 -13.59
N VAL A 334 15.10 -15.26 -12.34
CA VAL A 334 14.91 -13.88 -11.87
C VAL A 334 16.05 -12.99 -12.35
N ASP A 335 15.73 -11.74 -12.61
CA ASP A 335 16.71 -10.73 -12.97
C ASP A 335 17.01 -9.80 -11.79
N GLU A 336 18.02 -8.94 -11.96
CA GLU A 336 18.43 -7.95 -10.97
C GLU A 336 17.25 -7.04 -10.54
N MET A 337 16.37 -6.70 -11.49
CA MET A 337 15.22 -5.84 -11.25
C MET A 337 14.21 -6.49 -10.30
N SER A 338 14.00 -7.82 -10.37
CA SER A 338 13.15 -8.55 -9.41
C SER A 338 13.61 -8.34 -7.96
N PHE A 339 14.92 -8.46 -7.70
CA PHE A 339 15.49 -8.29 -6.36
C PHE A 339 15.39 -6.84 -5.89
N ASN A 340 15.74 -5.87 -6.75
CA ASN A 340 15.69 -4.45 -6.41
C ASN A 340 14.27 -3.99 -6.09
N ILE A 341 13.25 -4.41 -6.86
CA ILE A 341 11.84 -4.07 -6.59
C ILE A 341 11.37 -4.69 -5.27
N ALA A 342 11.69 -5.96 -5.01
CA ALA A 342 11.30 -6.62 -3.77
C ALA A 342 11.98 -6.01 -2.54
N ALA A 343 13.26 -5.69 -2.63
CA ALA A 343 14.01 -5.01 -1.58
C ALA A 343 13.46 -3.60 -1.33
N GLY A 344 13.20 -2.82 -2.40
CA GLY A 344 12.56 -1.51 -2.31
C GLY A 344 11.18 -1.57 -1.65
N ALA A 345 10.36 -2.57 -1.99
CA ALA A 345 9.07 -2.78 -1.34
C ALA A 345 9.23 -3.06 0.18
N CYS A 346 10.24 -3.85 0.59
CA CYS A 346 10.55 -4.09 2.00
C CYS A 346 10.96 -2.83 2.74
N ASN A 347 11.74 -1.96 2.08
CA ASN A 347 12.14 -0.67 2.64
C ASN A 347 10.94 0.26 2.87
N ASP A 348 10.07 0.41 1.87
CA ASP A 348 8.84 1.20 1.98
C ASP A 348 7.90 0.65 3.07
N GLY A 349 7.99 -0.65 3.33
CA GLY A 349 7.26 -1.36 4.38
C GLY A 349 7.84 -1.25 5.79
N GLY A 350 9.02 -0.63 5.96
CA GLY A 350 9.71 -0.49 7.25
C GLY A 350 10.62 -1.68 7.62
N GLU A 351 10.70 -2.72 6.79
CA GLU A 351 11.47 -3.96 7.02
C GLU A 351 12.80 -3.93 6.26
N TRP A 352 13.60 -2.92 6.52
CA TRP A 352 14.88 -2.67 5.84
C TRP A 352 15.90 -3.79 6.03
N GLU A 353 15.89 -4.50 7.17
CA GLU A 353 16.77 -5.65 7.43
C GLU A 353 16.52 -6.78 6.43
N LEU A 354 15.24 -7.05 6.13
CA LEU A 354 14.85 -8.03 5.14
C LEU A 354 15.22 -7.56 3.72
N GLY A 355 15.04 -6.28 3.41
CA GLY A 355 15.47 -5.69 2.14
C GLY A 355 16.97 -5.87 1.88
N LEU A 356 17.81 -5.61 2.88
CA LEU A 356 19.25 -5.85 2.81
C LEU A 356 19.60 -7.34 2.71
N ALA A 357 18.89 -8.20 3.43
CA ALA A 357 19.06 -9.65 3.31
C ALA A 357 18.75 -10.14 1.90
N ILE A 358 17.68 -9.64 1.27
CA ILE A 358 17.32 -9.95 -0.13
C ILE A 358 18.45 -9.51 -1.08
N LEU A 359 18.97 -8.28 -0.94
CA LEU A 359 20.06 -7.80 -1.79
C LEU A 359 21.36 -8.59 -1.60
N SER A 360 21.73 -8.92 -0.36
CA SER A 360 22.91 -9.76 -0.09
C SER A 360 22.79 -11.18 -0.66
N SER A 361 21.57 -11.70 -0.77
CA SER A 361 21.31 -13.01 -1.37
C SER A 361 21.52 -13.06 -2.89
N MET A 362 21.54 -11.92 -3.60
CA MET A 362 21.70 -11.86 -5.06
C MET A 362 22.95 -12.59 -5.55
N ALA A 363 24.07 -12.41 -4.84
CA ALA A 363 25.34 -13.04 -5.17
C ALA A 363 25.26 -14.58 -5.11
N SER A 364 24.50 -15.13 -4.16
CA SER A 364 24.31 -16.59 -4.03
C SER A 364 23.50 -17.21 -5.18
N TYR A 365 22.74 -16.39 -5.91
CA TYR A 365 21.99 -16.79 -7.10
C TYR A 365 22.69 -16.41 -8.42
N GLY A 366 23.96 -15.99 -8.36
CA GLY A 366 24.75 -15.63 -9.55
C GLY A 366 24.34 -14.31 -10.20
N VAL A 367 23.66 -13.43 -9.48
CA VAL A 367 23.30 -12.08 -9.93
C VAL A 367 24.24 -11.07 -9.24
N ASN A 368 24.99 -10.32 -10.04
CA ASN A 368 25.91 -9.31 -9.51
C ASN A 368 25.15 -8.06 -9.06
N LEU A 369 25.60 -7.46 -7.95
CA LEU A 369 25.11 -6.16 -7.51
C LEU A 369 25.46 -5.09 -8.55
N SER A 370 24.47 -4.31 -8.97
CA SER A 370 24.66 -3.14 -9.81
C SER A 370 24.64 -1.86 -8.99
N LEU A 371 24.88 -0.71 -9.64
CA LEU A 371 24.66 0.62 -9.09
C LEU A 371 23.25 0.78 -8.47
N VAL A 372 22.21 0.22 -9.12
CA VAL A 372 20.82 0.30 -8.65
C VAL A 372 20.62 -0.50 -7.36
N SER A 373 21.24 -1.68 -7.26
CA SER A 373 21.18 -2.52 -6.06
C SER A 373 21.86 -1.85 -4.87
N TRP A 374 23.02 -1.24 -5.08
CA TRP A 374 23.72 -0.45 -4.05
C TRP A 374 22.92 0.78 -3.61
N ASN A 375 22.36 1.53 -4.56
CA ASN A 375 21.50 2.68 -4.25
C ASN A 375 20.27 2.26 -3.44
N THR A 376 19.67 1.11 -3.75
CA THR A 376 18.54 0.55 -2.98
C THR A 376 18.97 0.19 -1.56
N ALA A 377 20.14 -0.42 -1.36
CA ALA A 377 20.68 -0.75 -0.04
C ALA A 377 20.97 0.51 0.80
N ILE A 378 21.59 1.54 0.21
CA ILE A 378 21.90 2.80 0.89
C ILE A 378 20.60 3.55 1.23
N ALA A 379 19.61 3.57 0.33
CA ALA A 379 18.29 4.13 0.61
C ALA A 379 17.55 3.39 1.74
N SER A 380 17.76 2.08 1.88
CA SER A 380 17.23 1.30 3.03
C SER A 380 17.73 1.86 4.36
N CYS A 381 19.00 2.30 4.41
CA CYS A 381 19.63 2.85 5.59
C CYS A 381 19.09 4.25 5.97
N GLN A 382 18.55 4.99 5.01
CA GLN A 382 17.93 6.30 5.24
C GLN A 382 16.67 6.19 6.11
N LEU A 383 15.77 5.26 5.80
CA LEU A 383 14.48 5.12 6.51
C LEU A 383 14.63 4.67 7.97
N CYS A 384 15.72 3.98 8.29
CA CYS A 384 15.99 3.46 9.64
C CYS A 384 17.00 4.31 10.44
N GLY A 385 17.53 5.40 9.87
CA GLY A 385 18.49 6.29 10.54
C GLY A 385 19.87 5.65 10.82
N GLN A 386 20.21 4.55 10.14
CA GLN A 386 21.47 3.81 10.31
C GLN A 386 22.58 4.40 9.44
N TRP A 387 23.00 5.63 9.77
CA TRP A 387 24.02 6.35 9.00
C TRP A 387 25.38 5.64 8.97
N GLN A 388 25.75 4.86 10.00
CA GLN A 388 27.02 4.10 9.99
C GLN A 388 27.02 3.05 8.87
N LEU A 389 25.92 2.31 8.74
CA LEU A 389 25.78 1.26 7.75
C LEU A 389 25.78 1.85 6.34
N SER A 390 25.05 2.95 6.14
CA SER A 390 25.03 3.74 4.90
C SER A 390 26.43 4.16 4.43
N LEU A 391 27.24 4.72 5.35
CA LEU A 391 28.63 5.11 5.04
C LEU A 391 29.52 3.90 4.74
N SER A 392 29.36 2.82 5.49
CA SER A 392 30.13 1.60 5.24
C SER A 392 29.82 1.04 3.85
N MET A 393 28.55 1.06 3.43
CA MET A 393 28.10 0.60 2.11
C MET A 393 28.62 1.47 0.97
N LEU A 394 28.66 2.80 1.14
CA LEU A 394 29.30 3.71 0.17
C LEU A 394 30.78 3.36 -0.05
N GLN A 395 31.50 3.03 1.03
CA GLN A 395 32.89 2.64 0.94
C GLN A 395 33.04 1.24 0.32
N THR A 396 32.18 0.29 0.71
CA THR A 396 32.22 -1.08 0.14
C THR A 396 31.88 -1.08 -1.35
N MET A 397 31.00 -0.19 -1.79
CA MET A 397 30.67 0.01 -3.20
C MET A 397 31.90 0.42 -4.02
N GLN A 398 32.74 1.31 -3.47
CA GLN A 398 34.01 1.69 -4.07
C GLN A 398 35.02 0.54 -4.08
N ASP A 399 35.09 -0.25 -3.00
CA ASP A 399 35.94 -1.45 -2.92
C ASP A 399 35.56 -2.50 -3.98
N HIS A 400 34.28 -2.58 -4.33
CA HIS A 400 33.76 -3.41 -5.44
C HIS A 400 33.92 -2.76 -6.82
N SER A 401 34.71 -1.68 -6.93
CA SER A 401 34.98 -0.93 -8.16
C SER A 401 33.73 -0.32 -8.82
N VAL A 402 32.64 -0.13 -8.06
CA VAL A 402 31.44 0.58 -8.51
C VAL A 402 31.54 2.04 -8.03
N ARG A 403 31.53 3.00 -8.95
CA ARG A 403 31.61 4.43 -8.60
C ARG A 403 30.27 4.93 -8.05
N PRO A 404 30.22 5.49 -6.83
CA PRO A 404 29.02 6.15 -6.32
C PRO A 404 28.59 7.29 -7.23
N ASP A 405 27.27 7.41 -7.44
CA ASP A 405 26.67 8.49 -8.20
C ASP A 405 25.98 9.50 -7.27
N ALA A 406 25.41 10.55 -7.85
CA ALA A 406 24.67 11.57 -7.12
C ALA A 406 23.54 10.95 -6.25
N VAL A 407 22.90 9.86 -6.70
CA VAL A 407 21.84 9.19 -5.93
C VAL A 407 22.42 8.47 -4.71
N SER A 408 23.56 7.77 -4.86
CA SER A 408 24.27 7.13 -3.75
C SER A 408 24.60 8.13 -2.64
N PHE A 409 25.15 9.30 -3.02
CA PHE A 409 25.49 10.36 -2.09
C PHE A 409 24.27 11.03 -1.47
N ALA A 410 23.22 11.30 -2.25
CA ALA A 410 21.98 11.89 -1.74
C ALA A 410 21.34 11.02 -0.65
N SER A 411 21.22 9.71 -0.88
CA SER A 411 20.69 8.76 0.11
C SER A 411 21.56 8.69 1.36
N ALA A 412 22.89 8.76 1.22
CA ALA A 412 23.80 8.76 2.36
C ALA A 412 23.75 10.08 3.17
N ILE A 413 23.68 11.22 2.49
CA ILE A 413 23.49 12.54 3.11
C ILE A 413 22.17 12.56 3.89
N CYS A 414 21.08 12.07 3.29
CA CYS A 414 19.78 11.94 3.95
C CYS A 414 19.83 11.01 5.18
N SER A 415 20.55 9.89 5.11
CA SER A 415 20.71 8.98 6.26
C SER A 415 21.41 9.64 7.45
N CYS A 416 22.25 10.66 7.19
CA CYS A 416 22.94 11.44 8.22
C CYS A 416 22.09 12.58 8.82
N ALA A 417 20.83 12.74 8.38
CA ALA A 417 19.95 13.81 8.85
C ALA A 417 19.63 13.68 10.36
N GLY A 418 19.55 14.82 11.06
CA GLY A 418 19.36 14.86 12.52
C GLY A 418 20.65 15.20 13.26
N LYS A 419 21.02 14.41 14.30
CA LYS A 419 22.17 14.71 15.18
C LYS A 419 23.53 14.70 14.48
N GLN A 420 23.64 14.14 13.26
CA GLN A 420 24.90 13.98 12.52
C GLN A 420 24.99 14.85 11.26
N TRP A 421 24.23 15.95 11.16
CA TRP A 421 24.25 16.88 10.01
C TRP A 421 25.66 17.38 9.63
N ARG A 422 26.58 17.50 10.58
CA ARG A 422 27.99 17.85 10.31
C ARG A 422 28.72 16.84 9.44
N ARG A 423 28.35 15.56 9.52
CA ARG A 423 28.89 14.51 8.63
C ARG A 423 28.28 14.61 7.23
N ALA A 424 27.00 14.98 7.13
CA ALA A 424 26.33 15.25 5.86
C ALA A 424 27.07 16.36 5.07
N LEU A 425 27.53 17.42 5.75
CA LEU A 425 28.38 18.46 5.15
C LEU A 425 29.75 17.95 4.69
N ARG A 426 30.36 17.01 5.40
CA ARG A 426 31.63 16.39 4.95
C ARG A 426 31.42 15.52 3.71
N LEU A 427 30.30 14.80 3.64
CA LEU A 427 29.92 14.02 2.45
C LEU A 427 29.62 14.94 1.26
N TRP A 428 29.00 16.09 1.51
CA TRP A 428 28.78 17.11 0.49
C TRP A 428 30.09 17.62 -0.11
N ASN A 429 31.07 17.94 0.73
CA ASN A 429 32.40 18.36 0.24
C ASN A 429 33.11 17.26 -0.55
N LEU A 430 32.86 15.98 -0.21
CA LEU A 430 33.40 14.85 -0.96
C LEU A 430 32.67 14.64 -2.30
N LEU A 431 31.35 14.87 -2.33
CA LEU A 431 30.53 14.85 -3.55
C LEU A 431 31.03 15.90 -4.54
N ASP A 432 31.19 17.15 -4.10
CA ASP A 432 31.63 18.27 -4.95
C ASP A 432 33.01 18.01 -5.59
N GLY A 433 33.87 17.24 -4.92
CA GLY A 433 35.16 16.81 -5.46
C GLY A 433 35.12 15.60 -6.40
N GLN A 434 34.05 14.80 -6.42
CA GLN A 434 33.96 13.55 -7.20
C GLN A 434 32.95 13.59 -8.35
N THR A 435 31.82 14.28 -8.18
CA THR A 435 30.70 14.30 -9.14
C THR A 435 29.91 15.59 -9.03
N SER A 436 29.33 16.09 -10.14
CA SER A 436 28.49 17.29 -10.10
C SER A 436 27.21 17.06 -9.28
N PRO A 437 26.95 17.84 -8.22
CA PRO A 437 25.72 17.73 -7.44
C PRO A 437 24.48 18.07 -8.29
N ASN A 438 23.41 17.29 -8.15
CA ASN A 438 22.10 17.59 -8.71
C ASN A 438 21.13 18.13 -7.65
N LEU A 439 19.97 18.62 -8.05
CA LEU A 439 18.95 19.16 -7.14
C LEU A 439 18.59 18.19 -5.98
N VAL A 440 18.54 16.88 -6.25
CA VAL A 440 18.25 15.86 -5.22
C VAL A 440 19.31 15.84 -4.11
N CYS A 441 20.59 15.98 -4.46
CA CYS A 441 21.68 16.06 -3.47
C CYS A 441 21.56 17.32 -2.62
N ILE A 442 21.21 18.45 -3.25
CA ILE A 442 21.08 19.73 -2.58
C ILE A 442 19.90 19.69 -1.60
N ASN A 443 18.74 19.18 -2.02
CA ASN A 443 17.56 19.02 -1.17
C ASN A 443 17.84 18.07 0.01
N SER A 444 18.58 16.99 -0.25
CA SER A 444 19.03 16.05 0.78
C SER A 444 19.88 16.75 1.85
N LEU A 445 20.77 17.66 1.44
CA LEU A 445 21.61 18.42 2.37
C LEU A 445 20.80 19.46 3.15
N ILE A 446 19.91 20.20 2.49
CA ILE A 446 19.05 21.19 3.14
C ILE A 446 18.16 20.49 4.19
N SER A 447 17.55 19.35 3.86
CA SER A 447 16.75 18.56 4.81
C SER A 447 17.59 17.98 5.96
N ALA A 448 18.84 17.58 5.70
CA ALA A 448 19.76 17.16 6.76
C ALA A 448 20.10 18.30 7.72
N CYS A 449 20.30 19.51 7.21
CA CYS A 449 20.53 20.73 7.99
C CYS A 449 19.29 21.19 8.76
N GLU A 450 18.11 21.05 8.17
CA GLU A 450 16.80 21.29 8.80
C GLU A 450 16.64 20.40 10.05
N LYS A 451 16.75 19.08 9.89
CA LYS A 451 16.66 18.12 11.01
C LYS A 451 17.78 18.27 12.03
N GLY A 452 18.92 18.84 11.62
CA GLY A 452 20.05 19.19 12.48
C GLY A 452 19.94 20.57 13.17
N SER A 453 18.84 21.30 12.93
CA SER A 453 18.60 22.67 13.41
C SER A 453 19.72 23.66 13.07
N SER A 454 20.38 23.49 11.91
CA SER A 454 21.48 24.33 11.39
C SER A 454 20.99 25.19 10.23
N TRP A 455 20.16 26.20 10.54
CA TRP A 455 19.52 27.04 9.53
C TRP A 455 20.52 27.83 8.64
N LYS A 456 21.66 28.26 9.19
CA LYS A 456 22.67 29.05 8.45
C LYS A 456 23.18 28.30 7.23
N HIS A 457 23.57 27.03 7.42
CA HIS A 457 24.07 26.20 6.33
C HIS A 457 22.96 25.80 5.36
N ALA A 458 21.72 25.61 5.84
CA ALA A 458 20.57 25.34 4.97
C ALA A 458 20.28 26.51 4.01
N VAL A 459 20.28 27.73 4.54
CA VAL A 459 20.10 28.96 3.77
C VAL A 459 21.29 29.20 2.84
N GLU A 460 22.52 29.10 3.34
CA GLU A 460 23.73 29.24 2.52
C GLU A 460 23.69 28.27 1.33
N THR A 461 23.40 26.99 1.56
CA THR A 461 23.28 25.97 0.51
C THR A 461 22.22 26.33 -0.55
N LEU A 462 21.07 26.86 -0.13
CA LEU A 462 20.00 27.30 -1.03
C LEU A 462 20.44 28.45 -1.94
N TRP A 463 21.24 29.38 -1.44
CA TRP A 463 21.69 30.56 -2.19
C TRP A 463 23.00 30.35 -2.95
N THR A 464 23.78 29.35 -2.57
CA THR A 464 24.99 28.93 -3.31
C THR A 464 24.70 27.87 -4.37
N MET A 465 23.43 27.55 -4.65
CA MET A 465 23.07 26.59 -5.69
C MET A 465 23.63 27.02 -7.06
N PRO A 466 24.21 26.09 -7.86
CA PRO A 466 24.69 26.41 -9.20
C PRO A 466 23.56 26.98 -10.07
N SER A 467 23.84 28.02 -10.87
CA SER A 467 22.85 28.70 -11.72
C SER A 467 22.17 27.81 -12.77
N ALA A 468 22.70 26.60 -13.01
CA ALA A 468 22.09 25.57 -13.86
C ALA A 468 20.97 24.77 -13.17
N GLN A 469 20.80 24.90 -11.84
CA GLN A 469 19.76 24.24 -11.05
C GLN A 469 18.85 25.32 -10.45
N THR A 470 17.55 25.21 -10.69
CA THR A 470 16.55 26.10 -10.06
C THR A 470 16.01 25.42 -8.80
N PRO A 471 16.02 26.09 -7.63
CA PRO A 471 15.42 25.53 -6.43
C PRO A 471 13.93 25.23 -6.63
N ASP A 472 13.47 24.11 -6.08
CA ASP A 472 12.07 23.69 -6.10
C ASP A 472 11.35 24.03 -4.78
N ASP A 473 10.04 23.77 -4.73
CA ASP A 473 9.20 23.92 -3.54
C ASP A 473 9.81 23.22 -2.30
N ALA A 474 10.30 21.99 -2.47
CA ALA A 474 10.95 21.22 -1.41
C ALA A 474 12.22 21.90 -0.86
N SER A 475 13.05 22.51 -1.73
CA SER A 475 14.25 23.26 -1.35
C SER A 475 13.91 24.43 -0.42
N TYR A 476 12.93 25.25 -0.83
CA TYR A 476 12.52 26.44 -0.09
C TYR A 476 11.84 26.08 1.21
N ASN A 477 10.92 25.10 1.20
CA ASN A 477 10.18 24.66 2.38
C ASN A 477 11.12 24.13 3.47
N ALA A 478 12.11 23.30 3.11
CA ALA A 478 13.07 22.77 4.08
C ALA A 478 13.96 23.88 4.68
N ALA A 479 14.41 24.85 3.87
CA ALA A 479 15.21 25.98 4.37
C ALA A 479 14.40 26.92 5.28
N ILE A 480 13.15 27.21 4.92
CA ILE A 480 12.23 28.04 5.72
C ILE A 480 11.91 27.35 7.05
N THR A 481 11.62 26.05 7.03
CA THR A 481 11.35 25.25 8.24
C THR A 481 12.57 25.22 9.17
N ALA A 482 13.79 25.08 8.61
CA ALA A 482 15.02 25.14 9.39
C ALA A 482 15.19 26.49 10.11
N CYS A 483 14.83 27.60 9.46
CA CYS A 483 14.87 28.93 10.04
C CYS A 483 13.80 29.13 11.12
N GLN A 484 12.59 28.59 10.91
CA GLN A 484 11.49 28.63 11.87
C GLN A 484 11.87 27.96 13.21
N GLN A 485 12.47 26.76 13.17
CA GLN A 485 12.88 26.00 14.36
C GLN A 485 13.85 26.74 15.30
N ARG A 486 14.52 27.79 14.80
CA ARG A 486 15.50 28.60 15.55
C ARG A 486 15.05 30.06 15.71
N LEU A 487 13.78 30.35 15.41
CA LEU A 487 13.18 31.69 15.49
C LEU A 487 13.92 32.74 14.63
N ALA A 488 14.58 32.33 13.55
CA ALA A 488 15.31 33.21 12.62
C ALA A 488 14.34 33.87 11.62
N TRP A 489 13.33 34.59 12.11
CA TRP A 489 12.21 35.13 11.33
C TRP A 489 12.63 36.05 10.18
N GLN A 490 13.72 36.81 10.33
CA GLN A 490 14.25 37.70 9.28
C GLN A 490 14.63 36.92 8.02
N HIS A 491 15.24 35.74 8.18
CA HIS A 491 15.68 34.91 7.07
C HIS A 491 14.50 34.15 6.45
N VAL A 492 13.49 33.78 7.25
CA VAL A 492 12.21 33.23 6.75
C VAL A 492 11.53 34.21 5.80
N LEU A 493 11.35 35.46 6.22
CA LEU A 493 10.71 36.51 5.40
C LEU A 493 11.55 36.84 4.16
N TRP A 494 12.86 36.94 4.31
CA TRP A 494 13.74 37.22 3.18
C TRP A 494 13.68 36.10 2.13
N THR A 495 13.71 34.84 2.57
CA THR A 495 13.63 33.68 1.66
C THR A 495 12.26 33.61 0.97
N PHE A 496 11.16 33.82 1.71
CA PHE A 496 9.82 33.84 1.15
C PHE A 496 9.61 34.96 0.11
N ASN A 497 10.17 36.14 0.34
CA ASN A 497 10.05 37.27 -0.58
C ASN A 497 10.82 37.06 -1.90
N HIS A 498 11.91 36.27 -1.87
CA HIS A 498 12.72 35.95 -3.04
C HIS A 498 12.34 34.61 -3.71
N MET A 499 11.35 33.90 -3.15
CA MET A 499 10.78 32.69 -3.75
C MET A 499 9.75 33.06 -4.83
N ASP A 500 9.81 32.37 -5.97
CA ASP A 500 8.82 32.52 -7.04
C ASP A 500 7.40 32.23 -6.50
N LYS A 501 6.44 33.07 -6.86
CA LYS A 501 5.04 32.94 -6.45
C LYS A 501 4.42 31.64 -6.93
N SER A 502 4.88 31.10 -8.06
CA SER A 502 4.39 29.83 -8.63
C SER A 502 4.70 28.60 -7.77
N LEU A 503 5.75 28.67 -6.95
CA LEU A 503 6.24 27.57 -6.12
C LEU A 503 5.67 27.59 -4.68
N ARG A 504 4.94 28.65 -4.30
CA ARG A 504 4.44 28.81 -2.93
C ARG A 504 3.26 27.87 -2.71
N ASP A 505 3.37 27.07 -1.66
CA ASP A 505 2.38 26.10 -1.25
C ASP A 505 1.88 26.38 0.18
N GLU A 506 0.96 25.54 0.63
CA GLU A 506 0.37 25.63 1.96
C GLU A 506 1.42 25.56 3.10
N VAL A 507 2.47 24.75 2.92
CA VAL A 507 3.56 24.60 3.89
C VAL A 507 4.39 25.88 3.99
N THR A 508 4.68 26.52 2.86
CA THR A 508 5.45 27.77 2.83
C THR A 508 4.73 28.88 3.59
N TYR A 509 3.43 29.07 3.34
CA TYR A 509 2.63 30.10 3.99
C TYR A 509 2.49 29.85 5.50
N ASN A 510 2.27 28.59 5.90
CA ASN A 510 2.17 28.24 7.32
C ASN A 510 3.46 28.57 8.08
N ALA A 511 4.62 28.21 7.54
CA ALA A 511 5.91 28.47 8.20
C ALA A 511 6.21 29.98 8.36
N VAL A 512 5.79 30.81 7.39
CA VAL A 512 5.92 32.27 7.47
C VAL A 512 4.96 32.88 8.49
N ILE A 513 3.70 32.40 8.56
CA ILE A 513 2.72 32.84 9.55
C ILE A 513 3.20 32.50 10.97
N PHE A 514 3.76 31.29 11.18
CA PHE A 514 4.39 30.94 12.45
C PHE A 514 5.61 31.81 12.77
N ALA A 515 6.45 32.15 11.77
CA ALA A 515 7.56 33.08 11.98
C ALA A 515 7.09 34.51 12.33
N ALA A 516 5.95 34.94 11.79
CA ALA A 516 5.33 36.24 12.10
C ALA A 516 4.86 36.33 13.56
N LYS A 517 4.57 35.21 14.23
CA LYS A 517 4.30 35.17 15.68
C LYS A 517 5.45 35.74 16.51
N ALA A 518 6.70 35.50 16.12
CA ALA A 518 7.87 36.02 16.82
C ALA A 518 8.06 37.55 16.69
N LYS A 519 7.45 38.17 15.67
CA LYS A 519 7.50 39.61 15.40
C LYS A 519 6.23 40.36 15.86
N VAL A 520 5.16 39.63 16.21
CA VAL A 520 3.86 40.18 16.64
C VAL A 520 3.26 41.11 15.57
N ASP A 521 3.35 40.70 14.29
CA ASP A 521 2.93 41.51 13.13
C ASP A 521 1.64 40.93 12.50
N TRP A 522 0.49 41.32 13.05
CA TRP A 522 -0.83 40.78 12.66
C TRP A 522 -1.31 41.25 11.28
N GLU A 523 -0.91 42.44 10.84
CA GLU A 523 -1.28 42.99 9.52
C GLU A 523 -0.64 42.16 8.40
N GLN A 524 0.63 41.78 8.58
CA GLN A 524 1.33 40.92 7.64
C GLN A 524 0.70 39.53 7.55
N VAL A 525 0.18 38.98 8.66
CA VAL A 525 -0.51 37.68 8.69
C VAL A 525 -1.83 37.70 7.91
N LEU A 526 -2.63 38.76 8.04
CA LEU A 526 -3.88 38.91 7.29
C LEU A 526 -3.63 39.06 5.78
N GLU A 527 -2.59 39.82 5.40
CA GLU A 527 -2.21 39.95 3.99
C GLU A 527 -1.72 38.61 3.41
N LEU A 528 -1.01 37.80 4.19
CA LEU A 528 -0.59 36.45 3.77
C LEU A 528 -1.79 35.51 3.56
N LEU A 529 -2.78 35.52 4.47
CA LEU A 529 -4.01 34.73 4.30
C LEU A 529 -4.82 35.18 3.07
N ARG A 530 -4.86 36.49 2.82
CA ARG A 530 -5.50 37.04 1.61
C ARG A 530 -4.79 36.56 0.34
N GLN A 531 -3.46 36.50 0.34
CA GLN A 531 -2.68 35.98 -0.77
C GLN A 531 -2.90 34.47 -1.01
N MET A 532 -3.08 33.66 0.04
CA MET A 532 -3.45 32.24 -0.08
C MET A 532 -4.80 32.08 -0.78
N SER A 533 -5.80 32.86 -0.36
CA SER A 533 -7.15 32.84 -0.96
C SER A 533 -7.13 33.22 -2.44
N ILE A 534 -6.40 34.28 -2.81
CA ILE A 534 -6.25 34.71 -4.22
C ILE A 534 -5.56 33.64 -5.05
N SER A 535 -4.59 32.94 -4.47
CA SER A 535 -3.84 31.86 -5.12
C SER A 535 -4.57 30.51 -5.13
N ARG A 536 -5.81 30.46 -4.59
CA ARG A 536 -6.62 29.24 -4.42
C ARG A 536 -5.95 28.14 -3.60
N ILE A 537 -5.09 28.52 -2.65
CA ILE A 537 -4.45 27.61 -1.70
C ILE A 537 -5.31 27.57 -0.45
N GLN A 538 -5.78 26.38 -0.06
CA GLN A 538 -6.57 26.20 1.15
C GLN A 538 -5.63 26.20 2.37
N PRO A 539 -5.92 26.97 3.44
CA PRO A 539 -5.12 26.98 4.67
C PRO A 539 -5.43 25.81 5.64
N PHE A 540 -4.40 25.20 6.21
CA PHE A 540 -4.55 24.22 7.30
C PHE A 540 -5.26 24.82 8.52
N ALA A 541 -5.92 23.95 9.30
CA ALA A 541 -6.48 24.32 10.61
C ALA A 541 -5.42 24.96 11.53
N MET A 542 -4.18 24.45 11.50
CA MET A 542 -3.04 25.02 12.26
C MET A 542 -2.66 26.43 11.79
N THR A 543 -2.82 26.74 10.49
CA THR A 543 -2.53 28.07 9.94
C THR A 543 -3.53 29.10 10.45
N HIS A 544 -4.81 28.73 10.51
CA HIS A 544 -5.87 29.55 11.10
C HIS A 544 -5.70 29.72 12.61
N GLU A 545 -5.33 28.66 13.32
CA GLU A 545 -5.02 28.71 14.75
C GLU A 545 -3.86 29.68 15.05
N ALA A 546 -2.76 29.60 14.30
CA ALA A 546 -1.63 30.51 14.46
C ALA A 546 -2.02 31.96 14.18
N ALA A 547 -2.81 32.22 13.13
CA ALA A 547 -3.29 33.55 12.81
C ALA A 547 -4.22 34.14 13.88
N VAL A 548 -5.14 33.34 14.41
CA VAL A 548 -6.04 33.76 15.50
C VAL A 548 -5.24 34.04 16.77
N SER A 549 -4.26 33.20 17.13
CA SER A 549 -3.36 33.43 18.26
C SER A 549 -2.62 34.77 18.12
N ILE A 550 -2.05 35.08 16.95
CA ILE A 550 -1.35 36.35 16.72
C ILE A 550 -2.29 37.56 16.80
N CYS A 551 -3.51 37.46 16.25
CA CYS A 551 -4.50 38.54 16.36
C CYS A 551 -4.94 38.78 17.82
N LEU A 552 -5.05 37.72 18.62
CA LEU A 552 -5.38 37.82 20.05
C LEU A 552 -4.22 38.40 20.86
N ASP A 553 -2.98 37.97 20.61
CA ASP A 553 -1.76 38.50 21.24
C ASP A 553 -1.59 40.01 20.94
N CYS A 554 -2.03 40.46 19.76
CA CYS A 554 -2.07 41.87 19.34
C CYS A 554 -3.32 42.65 19.80
N SER A 555 -4.20 42.07 20.61
CA SER A 555 -5.48 42.67 21.05
C SER A 555 -6.46 43.04 19.92
N GLN A 556 -6.35 42.41 18.75
CA GLN A 556 -7.20 42.64 17.58
C GLN A 556 -8.37 41.64 17.52
N GLY A 557 -9.32 41.80 18.45
CA GLY A 557 -10.45 40.87 18.61
C GLY A 557 -11.44 40.83 17.43
N VAL A 558 -11.56 41.92 16.66
CA VAL A 558 -12.47 41.98 15.49
C VAL A 558 -11.92 41.14 14.33
N ALA A 559 -10.61 41.20 14.07
CA ALA A 559 -9.93 40.40 13.05
C ALA A 559 -9.92 38.90 13.42
N ALA A 560 -9.65 38.57 14.70
CA ALA A 560 -9.73 37.20 15.20
C ALA A 560 -11.13 36.60 15.03
N ARG A 561 -12.18 37.40 15.27
CA ARG A 561 -13.57 36.98 15.09
C ARG A 561 -13.93 36.73 13.63
N THR A 562 -13.51 37.60 12.71
CA THR A 562 -13.77 37.40 11.28
C THR A 562 -13.09 36.15 10.76
N LEU A 563 -11.85 35.87 11.20
CA LEU A 563 -11.14 34.62 10.88
C LEU A 563 -11.85 33.37 11.43
N LEU A 564 -12.46 33.45 12.61
CA LEU A 564 -13.22 32.34 13.20
C LEU A 564 -14.58 32.11 12.50
N GLU A 565 -15.21 33.17 12.01
CA GLU A 565 -16.48 33.10 11.26
C GLU A 565 -16.29 32.51 9.85
N ASP A 566 -15.14 32.77 9.20
CA ASP A 566 -14.80 32.30 7.84
C ASP A 566 -14.48 30.78 7.79
N VAL A 567 -14.05 30.19 8.91
CA VAL A 567 -13.58 28.78 8.98
C VAL A 567 -14.70 27.75 9.18
N GLY A 568 -15.95 28.18 9.42
CA GLY A 568 -17.12 27.29 9.44
C GLY A 568 -16.94 26.03 10.30
N LEU A 569 -17.02 26.17 11.63
CA LEU A 569 -17.26 25.11 12.64
C LEU A 569 -16.84 23.66 12.27
N ARG A 570 -15.66 23.21 12.74
CA ARG A 570 -15.43 21.89 13.40
C ARG A 570 -13.97 21.56 13.78
N GLY A 571 -12.97 22.38 13.47
CA GLY A 571 -11.55 22.04 13.73
C GLY A 571 -10.86 22.56 15.01
N LEU A 572 -11.45 23.48 15.78
CA LEU A 572 -10.69 24.33 16.73
C LEU A 572 -11.05 24.18 18.22
N ILE A 573 -11.34 22.96 18.70
CA ILE A 573 -11.64 22.74 20.13
C ILE A 573 -10.35 22.70 21.00
N CYS A 574 -9.21 22.26 20.46
CA CYS A 574 -7.95 22.22 21.23
C CYS A 574 -7.27 23.60 21.37
N ALA A 575 -7.28 24.41 20.30
CA ALA A 575 -6.69 25.75 20.28
C ALA A 575 -7.30 26.73 21.29
N VAL A 576 -8.62 26.63 21.51
CA VAL A 576 -9.36 27.50 22.44
C VAL A 576 -9.04 27.14 23.89
N TYR A 577 -8.73 25.88 24.18
CA TYR A 577 -8.36 25.41 25.52
C TYR A 577 -6.93 25.84 25.91
N ASP A 578 -5.97 25.79 24.98
CA ASP A 578 -4.60 26.28 25.22
C ASP A 578 -4.53 27.82 25.30
N CYS A 579 -5.30 28.55 24.49
CA CYS A 579 -5.38 30.02 24.56
C CYS A 579 -6.01 30.54 25.86
N THR A 580 -6.89 29.76 26.49
CA THR A 580 -7.53 30.15 27.76
C THR A 580 -6.62 29.95 28.97
N MET A 581 -5.56 29.13 28.84
CA MET A 581 -4.57 28.92 29.90
C MET A 581 -3.36 29.88 29.85
N GLN A 582 -3.08 30.52 28.71
CA GLN A 582 -1.93 31.44 28.57
C GLN A 582 -2.24 32.92 28.89
N MET A 583 -3.51 33.33 29.03
CA MET A 583 -3.86 34.72 29.34
C MET A 583 -3.84 35.01 30.85
N GLN A 584 -2.66 35.10 31.45
CA GLN A 584 -2.48 35.50 32.84
C GLN A 584 -2.31 37.01 33.08
N ASN A 585 -2.38 37.88 32.07
CA ASN A 585 -2.29 39.33 32.28
C ASN A 585 -3.36 40.11 31.50
N GLY A 586 -4.42 40.46 32.23
CA GLY A 586 -5.36 41.57 32.02
C GLY A 586 -5.63 42.09 30.61
N THR A 587 -6.72 41.64 29.99
CA THR A 587 -7.84 42.51 29.55
C THR A 587 -9.15 41.67 29.44
N PRO A 588 -10.32 42.16 29.90
CA PRO A 588 -11.45 41.30 30.28
C PRO A 588 -12.70 41.45 29.37
N LYS A 589 -13.55 40.41 29.39
CA LYS A 589 -14.98 40.38 28.99
C LYS A 589 -15.37 40.40 27.50
N ALA A 590 -14.64 41.06 26.59
CA ALA A 590 -15.09 41.16 25.19
C ALA A 590 -15.06 39.80 24.44
N ALA A 591 -14.01 39.00 24.64
CA ALA A 591 -13.89 37.66 24.02
C ALA A 591 -14.93 36.66 24.55
N LEU A 592 -15.25 36.72 25.85
CA LEU A 592 -16.30 35.90 26.48
C LEU A 592 -17.70 36.25 25.95
N TYR A 593 -17.99 37.53 25.67
CA TYR A 593 -19.27 37.95 25.10
C TYR A 593 -19.50 37.47 23.66
N ILE A 594 -18.42 37.41 22.86
CA ILE A 594 -18.48 36.92 21.48
C ILE A 594 -18.73 35.40 21.45
N ILE A 595 -18.11 34.66 22.37
CA ILE A 595 -18.28 33.19 22.48
C ILE A 595 -19.64 32.82 23.09
N ALA A 596 -20.09 33.54 24.13
CA ALA A 596 -21.38 33.30 24.78
C ALA A 596 -22.58 33.69 23.89
N GLY A 597 -22.45 34.74 23.06
CA GLY A 597 -23.53 35.21 22.17
C GLY A 597 -23.84 34.27 20.99
N SER A 598 -22.90 33.38 20.65
CA SER A 598 -23.06 32.36 19.61
C SER A 598 -23.70 31.09 20.18
N TYR A 599 -23.36 30.69 21.41
CA TYR A 599 -23.98 29.58 22.12
C TYR A 599 -25.42 29.89 22.58
N ALA A 600 -25.70 31.12 23.01
CA ALA A 600 -27.01 31.50 23.53
C ALA A 600 -28.13 31.51 22.48
N ARG A 601 -27.80 31.66 21.18
CA ARG A 601 -28.80 31.61 20.10
C ARG A 601 -29.17 30.19 19.67
N ALA A 602 -28.32 29.19 19.96
CA ALA A 602 -28.63 27.78 19.72
C ALA A 602 -29.45 27.16 20.85
N ALA A 603 -29.34 27.68 22.09
CA ALA A 603 -29.95 27.08 23.28
C ALA A 603 -31.42 27.47 23.56
N THR A 604 -32.06 28.31 22.75
CA THR A 604 -33.42 28.81 23.01
C THR A 604 -34.57 27.94 22.45
N GLN A 605 -34.32 26.71 22.02
CA GLN A 605 -35.37 25.77 21.58
C GLN A 605 -35.33 24.44 22.37
N TRP A 606 -35.76 24.44 23.64
CA TRP A 606 -36.24 23.22 24.31
C TRP A 606 -37.23 23.54 25.46
N PRO A 607 -38.33 22.79 25.69
CA PRO A 607 -39.34 23.12 26.69
C PRO A 607 -38.96 22.65 28.11
N ARG A 608 -39.22 23.49 29.12
CA ARG A 608 -39.10 23.17 30.55
C ARG A 608 -40.23 22.23 31.01
N ARG A 609 -39.92 21.13 31.72
CA ARG A 609 -40.87 20.43 32.61
C ARG A 609 -40.55 20.71 34.08
N LYS A 610 -41.60 20.99 34.87
CA LYS A 610 -41.56 21.32 36.30
C LYS A 610 -41.59 20.05 37.16
N GLY A 611 -40.81 20.03 38.24
CA GLY A 611 -41.15 19.27 39.46
C GLY A 611 -40.10 18.27 39.98
N VAL A 612 -38.94 18.72 40.45
CA VAL A 612 -38.12 18.03 41.48
C VAL A 612 -37.37 19.10 42.27
N GLY A 613 -37.47 19.08 43.61
CA GLY A 613 -36.78 20.02 44.50
C GLY A 613 -35.42 19.47 44.95
N TYR A 614 -34.38 20.30 44.92
CA TYR A 614 -33.02 19.97 45.39
C TYR A 614 -32.66 20.84 46.60
N LYS A 615 -31.98 20.28 47.61
CA LYS A 615 -31.31 21.05 48.66
C LYS A 615 -29.80 20.94 48.52
N MET A 616 -29.10 22.07 48.65
CA MET A 616 -27.65 22.21 48.53
C MET A 616 -26.96 22.01 49.89
N HIS A 617 -25.96 21.14 49.93
CA HIS A 617 -24.89 21.22 50.93
C HIS A 617 -23.54 21.02 50.23
N GLY A 618 -22.61 21.96 50.41
CA GLY A 618 -21.20 21.76 50.06
C GLY A 618 -20.85 21.59 48.57
N GLY A 619 -21.72 21.98 47.63
CA GLY A 619 -21.38 22.08 46.22
C GLY A 619 -21.39 20.77 45.40
N MET A 620 -21.90 19.66 45.94
CA MET A 620 -22.05 18.40 45.18
C MET A 620 -23.43 17.77 45.42
N LEU A 621 -24.11 17.34 44.34
CA LEU A 621 -25.35 16.59 44.38
C LEU A 621 -25.02 15.12 44.69
N VAL A 622 -25.35 14.64 45.89
CA VAL A 622 -25.23 13.22 46.26
C VAL A 622 -26.58 12.74 46.78
N GLY A 623 -27.18 11.78 46.09
CA GLY A 623 -28.28 10.98 46.62
C GLY A 623 -27.70 9.81 47.42
N VAL A 624 -28.10 9.67 48.68
CA VAL A 624 -27.78 8.49 49.51
C VAL A 624 -29.10 7.79 49.79
N ALA A 625 -29.19 6.51 49.43
CA ALA A 625 -30.22 5.60 49.93
C ALA A 625 -29.50 4.51 50.75
N GLU A 626 -29.86 4.43 52.04
CA GLU A 626 -29.50 3.33 52.93
C GLU A 626 -30.29 2.07 52.58
N GLY A 627 -29.73 0.92 53.00
CA GLY A 627 -29.93 -0.36 52.37
C GLY A 627 -31.28 -1.05 52.57
N GLU A 628 -31.64 -1.83 51.55
CA GLU A 628 -32.48 -3.02 51.64
C GLU A 628 -31.93 -4.07 50.65
N ASN A 629 -32.04 -5.35 51.00
CA ASN A 629 -31.57 -6.49 50.22
C ASN A 629 -32.23 -6.54 48.83
N TYR A 630 -31.46 -6.26 47.77
CA TYR A 630 -31.88 -6.47 46.38
C TYR A 630 -31.41 -7.85 45.85
N PRO A 631 -32.18 -8.49 44.95
CA PRO A 631 -31.89 -9.82 44.43
C PRO A 631 -30.54 -9.88 43.71
N SER A 632 -29.94 -11.07 43.73
CA SER A 632 -28.71 -11.47 43.04
C SER A 632 -28.59 -10.87 41.64
N GLY A 633 -27.41 -10.34 41.30
CA GLY A 633 -27.12 -9.65 40.04
C GLY A 633 -27.46 -10.44 38.77
N LEU A 634 -27.47 -9.74 37.64
CA LEU A 634 -27.76 -10.31 36.34
C LEU A 634 -26.53 -11.03 35.79
N ASP A 635 -26.53 -12.36 35.91
CA ASP A 635 -25.42 -13.22 35.49
C ASP A 635 -25.53 -13.62 34.01
N LYS A 636 -24.41 -13.56 33.29
CA LYS A 636 -24.31 -13.98 31.90
C LYS A 636 -23.10 -14.89 31.66
N GLY A 637 -23.39 -16.12 31.24
CA GLY A 637 -22.37 -17.08 30.84
C GLY A 637 -21.61 -16.62 29.59
N MET A 638 -20.29 -16.78 29.63
CA MET A 638 -19.36 -16.50 28.55
C MET A 638 -18.70 -17.80 28.10
N ARG A 639 -18.55 -17.94 26.78
CA ARG A 639 -17.81 -19.03 26.15
C ARG A 639 -16.41 -18.53 25.81
N ASP A 640 -15.43 -19.40 25.99
CA ASP A 640 -14.07 -19.20 25.51
C ASP A 640 -13.88 -19.88 24.15
N ALA A 641 -13.07 -19.26 23.30
CA ALA A 641 -12.57 -19.90 22.08
C ALA A 641 -11.08 -19.62 21.89
N GLU A 642 -10.33 -20.67 21.55
CA GLU A 642 -8.97 -20.54 21.05
C GLU A 642 -8.99 -20.26 19.54
N ILE A 643 -8.54 -19.06 19.19
CA ILE A 643 -8.47 -18.53 17.84
C ILE A 643 -7.06 -18.72 17.29
N TRP A 644 -6.99 -19.36 16.14
CA TRP A 644 -5.72 -19.71 15.51
C TRP A 644 -5.46 -18.66 14.45
N VAL A 645 -4.55 -17.74 14.73
CA VAL A 645 -4.12 -16.78 13.72
C VAL A 645 -3.26 -17.54 12.73
N GLN A 646 -3.81 -17.81 11.55
CA GLN A 646 -3.11 -18.51 10.48
C GLN A 646 -2.56 -17.52 9.46
N LYS A 647 -1.26 -17.63 9.17
CA LYS A 647 -0.61 -16.95 8.06
C LYS A 647 -0.04 -18.02 7.13
N ASP A 648 -0.50 -18.03 5.87
CA ASP A 648 -0.09 -19.01 4.86
C ASP A 648 -0.32 -20.48 5.27
N GLY A 649 -1.45 -20.75 5.93
CA GLY A 649 -1.82 -22.10 6.39
C GLY A 649 -1.02 -22.61 7.59
N LYS A 650 -0.17 -21.78 8.20
CA LYS A 650 0.53 -22.08 9.45
C LYS A 650 -0.01 -21.22 10.58
N VAL A 651 -0.29 -21.84 11.74
CA VAL A 651 -0.69 -21.12 12.95
C VAL A 651 0.50 -20.31 13.47
N VAL A 652 0.41 -18.99 13.42
CA VAL A 652 1.45 -18.04 13.85
C VAL A 652 1.22 -17.51 15.27
N ALA A 653 -0.04 -17.50 15.74
CA ALA A 653 -0.38 -17.12 17.11
C ALA A 653 -1.67 -17.83 17.56
N TYR A 654 -1.78 -18.06 18.86
CA TYR A 654 -3.01 -18.49 19.53
C TYR A 654 -3.53 -17.28 20.29
N LYS A 655 -4.78 -16.87 20.00
CA LYS A 655 -5.49 -15.83 20.73
C LYS A 655 -6.67 -16.48 21.43
N THR A 656 -6.97 -16.04 22.63
CA THR A 656 -8.16 -16.42 23.39
C THR A 656 -9.16 -15.27 23.34
N ALA A 657 -10.44 -15.57 23.25
CA ALA A 657 -11.48 -14.57 23.36
C ALA A 657 -12.64 -15.13 24.19
N TYR A 658 -13.20 -14.29 25.05
CA TYR A 658 -14.36 -14.63 25.87
C TYR A 658 -15.54 -13.80 25.39
N PHE A 659 -16.60 -14.48 24.95
CA PHE A 659 -17.77 -13.82 24.38
C PHE A 659 -19.06 -14.45 24.90
N GLY A 660 -20.12 -13.66 24.98
CA GLY A 660 -21.46 -14.13 25.31
C GLY A 660 -22.48 -13.66 24.29
N GLN A 661 -23.74 -14.01 24.53
CA GLN A 661 -24.83 -13.67 23.62
C GLN A 661 -25.55 -12.40 24.05
N VAL A 662 -25.85 -11.53 23.09
CA VAL A 662 -26.77 -10.39 23.25
C VAL A 662 -27.86 -10.47 22.20
N HIS A 663 -29.01 -9.89 22.52
CA HIS A 663 -30.21 -9.94 21.70
C HIS A 663 -30.64 -8.51 21.39
N VAL A 664 -30.78 -8.19 20.11
CA VAL A 664 -30.94 -6.81 19.64
C VAL A 664 -32.20 -6.68 18.78
N GLY A 665 -33.02 -5.69 19.11
CA GLY A 665 -34.28 -5.39 18.44
C GLY A 665 -35.46 -6.24 18.90
N GLY A 666 -36.66 -5.85 18.46
CA GLY A 666 -37.92 -6.56 18.70
C GLY A 666 -38.97 -6.30 17.60
N PRO A 667 -40.09 -7.03 17.56
CA PRO A 667 -40.54 -8.06 18.52
C PRO A 667 -39.84 -9.42 18.39
N GLU A 668 -39.20 -9.72 17.25
CA GLU A 668 -38.33 -10.89 17.09
C GLU A 668 -36.86 -10.45 17.25
N PRO A 669 -36.20 -10.78 18.36
CA PRO A 669 -34.86 -10.30 18.65
C PRO A 669 -33.78 -11.03 17.85
N GLN A 670 -32.83 -10.26 17.32
CA GLN A 670 -31.68 -10.79 16.59
C GLN A 670 -30.54 -11.13 17.55
N SER A 671 -30.03 -12.36 17.50
CA SER A 671 -29.05 -12.86 18.47
C SER A 671 -27.62 -12.81 17.92
N PHE A 672 -26.74 -12.12 18.64
CA PHE A 672 -25.32 -11.93 18.31
C PHE A 672 -24.42 -12.44 19.41
N THR A 673 -23.27 -12.98 19.02
CA THR A 673 -22.16 -13.24 19.94
C THR A 673 -21.26 -12.02 20.01
N VAL A 674 -20.95 -11.54 21.22
CA VAL A 674 -20.13 -10.35 21.42
C VAL A 674 -19.07 -10.57 22.48
N VAL A 675 -17.88 -10.02 22.26
CA VAL A 675 -16.89 -9.86 23.31
C VAL A 675 -17.33 -8.73 24.25
N PHE A 676 -17.30 -9.00 25.56
CA PHE A 676 -17.51 -7.98 26.58
C PHE A 676 -16.17 -7.31 26.83
N ASP A 677 -16.00 -6.09 26.35
CA ASP A 677 -14.70 -5.45 26.21
C ASP A 677 -14.58 -4.20 27.10
N THR A 678 -13.79 -4.28 28.16
CA THR A 678 -13.52 -3.15 29.06
C THR A 678 -12.58 -2.10 28.47
N GLY A 679 -11.95 -2.39 27.32
CA GLY A 679 -11.10 -1.48 26.55
C GLY A 679 -11.85 -0.66 25.49
N SER A 680 -13.18 -0.80 25.38
CA SER A 680 -14.00 -0.03 24.43
C SER A 680 -15.32 0.47 25.05
N GLY A 681 -15.92 1.50 24.42
CA GLY A 681 -17.09 2.20 24.96
C GLY A 681 -18.41 2.01 24.19
N HIS A 682 -18.44 1.21 23.13
CA HIS A 682 -19.58 1.14 22.19
C HIS A 682 -20.06 -0.30 22.00
N LEU A 683 -21.36 -0.49 21.71
CA LEU A 683 -21.83 -1.70 21.05
C LEU A 683 -21.64 -1.55 19.54
N ILE A 684 -20.90 -2.49 18.93
CA ILE A 684 -20.62 -2.52 17.51
C ILE A 684 -21.08 -3.85 16.93
N LEU A 685 -21.94 -3.78 15.91
CA LEU A 685 -22.43 -4.92 15.16
C LEU A 685 -22.29 -4.68 13.66
N PRO A 686 -21.93 -5.69 12.84
CA PRO A 686 -21.82 -5.51 11.40
C PRO A 686 -23.20 -5.36 10.77
N SER A 687 -23.37 -4.38 9.89
CA SER A 687 -24.64 -4.15 9.18
C SER A 687 -24.91 -5.22 8.13
N SER A 688 -26.19 -5.54 7.89
CA SER A 688 -26.62 -6.30 6.71
C SER A 688 -26.21 -5.63 5.38
N SER A 689 -26.03 -4.31 5.36
CA SER A 689 -25.48 -3.55 4.23
C SER A 689 -23.95 -3.59 4.13
N CYS A 690 -23.24 -4.17 5.10
CA CYS A 690 -21.79 -4.32 5.04
C CYS A 690 -21.38 -5.55 4.23
N PHE A 691 -20.63 -5.31 3.15
CA PHE A 691 -20.11 -6.34 2.24
C PHE A 691 -18.59 -6.55 2.34
N SER A 692 -17.95 -5.95 3.35
CA SER A 692 -16.54 -6.24 3.62
C SER A 692 -16.36 -7.73 3.95
N THR A 693 -15.19 -8.28 3.61
CA THR A 693 -14.84 -9.68 3.87
C THR A 693 -14.93 -10.05 5.35
N ALA A 694 -14.60 -9.12 6.24
CA ALA A 694 -14.78 -9.28 7.68
C ALA A 694 -16.26 -9.36 8.07
N CYS A 695 -17.09 -8.40 7.64
CA CYS A 695 -18.54 -8.42 7.94
C CYS A 695 -19.23 -9.69 7.42
N ALA A 696 -18.81 -10.21 6.27
CA ALA A 696 -19.43 -11.39 5.65
C ALA A 696 -19.18 -12.70 6.42
N LYS A 697 -18.18 -12.76 7.30
CA LYS A 697 -17.94 -13.92 8.18
C LYS A 697 -18.87 -13.95 9.39
N HIS A 698 -19.41 -12.81 9.77
CA HIS A 698 -20.17 -12.60 10.99
C HIS A 698 -21.67 -12.52 10.72
N ARG A 699 -22.48 -12.80 11.74
CA ARG A 699 -23.91 -12.47 11.68
C ARG A 699 -24.06 -10.95 11.61
N ARG A 700 -24.89 -10.50 10.69
CA ARG A 700 -25.08 -9.08 10.41
C ARG A 700 -26.44 -8.60 10.89
N TYR A 701 -26.45 -7.47 11.59
CA TYR A 701 -27.64 -6.80 12.07
C TYR A 701 -28.49 -6.30 10.90
N ASN A 702 -29.71 -6.82 10.84
CA ASN A 702 -30.71 -6.39 9.88
C ASN A 702 -31.63 -5.35 10.51
N ARG A 703 -31.36 -4.10 10.21
CA ARG A 703 -32.15 -2.95 10.67
C ARG A 703 -33.63 -3.04 10.28
N THR A 704 -33.97 -3.55 9.10
CA THR A 704 -35.38 -3.60 8.64
C THR A 704 -36.21 -4.69 9.32
N ALA A 705 -35.55 -5.64 9.98
CA ALA A 705 -36.22 -6.71 10.73
C ALA A 705 -36.66 -6.27 12.13
N SER A 706 -36.17 -5.13 12.63
CA SER A 706 -36.47 -4.63 13.98
C SER A 706 -37.44 -3.44 13.91
N GLN A 707 -38.52 -3.51 14.68
CA GLN A 707 -39.52 -2.44 14.81
C GLN A 707 -39.12 -1.40 15.87
N THR A 708 -38.26 -1.78 16.81
CA THR A 708 -37.73 -0.90 17.87
C THR A 708 -36.59 -0.01 17.36
N ALA A 709 -36.05 -0.31 16.17
CA ALA A 709 -34.90 0.38 15.62
C ALA A 709 -35.22 1.77 15.07
N VAL A 710 -34.52 2.79 15.56
CA VAL A 710 -34.63 4.17 15.09
C VAL A 710 -33.29 4.61 14.49
N ASP A 711 -33.29 4.95 13.20
CA ASP A 711 -32.13 5.58 12.57
C ASP A 711 -31.93 6.98 13.17
N ILE A 712 -30.71 7.23 13.64
CA ILE A 712 -30.32 8.49 14.26
C ILE A 712 -29.01 9.02 13.68
N GLU A 713 -28.78 10.31 13.84
CA GLU A 713 -27.45 10.92 13.73
C GLU A 713 -26.66 10.72 15.04
N TYR A 714 -25.38 11.11 15.07
CA TYR A 714 -24.52 10.91 16.26
C TYR A 714 -25.08 11.59 17.53
N ASP A 715 -25.77 12.73 17.37
CA ASP A 715 -26.39 13.48 18.46
C ASP A 715 -27.72 12.89 18.96
N GLY A 716 -28.26 11.89 18.24
CA GLY A 716 -29.50 11.19 18.56
C GLY A 716 -30.73 11.79 17.89
N THR A 717 -30.57 12.81 17.05
CA THR A 717 -31.68 13.32 16.22
C THR A 717 -32.12 12.23 15.24
N LYS A 718 -33.44 12.11 15.04
CA LYS A 718 -34.00 11.13 14.11
C LYS A 718 -33.72 11.56 12.68
N LEU A 719 -33.28 10.61 11.86
CA LEU A 719 -33.04 10.85 10.44
C LEU A 719 -34.33 11.28 9.72
N SER A 720 -34.25 12.38 8.97
CA SER A 720 -35.34 12.86 8.11
C SER A 720 -35.56 11.90 6.94
N ALA A 721 -36.81 11.76 6.50
CA ALA A 721 -37.15 10.92 5.34
C ALA A 721 -36.44 11.35 4.03
N ASP A 722 -36.02 12.62 3.96
CA ASP A 722 -35.36 13.22 2.78
C ASP A 722 -33.83 13.30 2.90
N ALA A 723 -33.23 12.77 3.98
CA ALA A 723 -31.79 12.86 4.22
C ALA A 723 -31.01 11.98 3.23
N THR A 724 -30.13 12.59 2.43
CA THR A 724 -29.28 11.89 1.44
C THR A 724 -27.91 11.48 1.99
N GLU A 725 -27.50 12.04 3.12
CA GLU A 725 -26.23 11.80 3.80
C GLU A 725 -26.48 11.47 5.27
N ARG A 726 -25.65 10.59 5.85
CA ARG A 726 -25.73 10.16 7.27
C ARG A 726 -24.39 10.42 7.94
N ASP A 727 -24.42 10.78 9.23
CA ASP A 727 -23.21 10.83 10.03
C ASP A 727 -22.62 9.42 10.21
N GLN A 728 -21.30 9.34 10.07
CA GLN A 728 -20.54 8.11 10.22
C GLN A 728 -19.33 8.34 11.14
N VAL A 729 -18.95 7.29 11.84
CA VAL A 729 -17.75 7.28 12.69
C VAL A 729 -16.78 6.19 12.26
N ALA A 730 -15.49 6.50 12.33
CA ALA A 730 -14.42 5.54 12.20
C ALA A 730 -13.79 5.29 13.58
N ILE A 731 -13.89 4.08 14.09
CA ILE A 731 -13.38 3.67 15.40
C ILE A 731 -12.23 2.68 15.20
N ALA A 732 -11.06 3.00 15.77
CA ALA A 732 -9.88 2.14 15.72
C ALA A 732 -9.89 1.13 16.88
N PHE A 733 -9.61 -0.15 16.56
CA PHE A 733 -9.45 -1.25 17.50
C PHE A 733 -8.14 -1.99 17.23
N GLY A 734 -7.13 -1.74 18.08
CA GLY A 734 -5.80 -2.33 17.89
C GLY A 734 -5.22 -2.00 16.50
N THR A 735 -5.04 -3.01 15.65
CA THR A 735 -4.54 -2.87 14.26
C THR A 735 -5.64 -2.64 13.22
N GLY A 736 -6.91 -2.72 13.61
CA GLY A 736 -8.06 -2.61 12.72
C GLY A 736 -8.87 -1.35 12.94
N GLU A 737 -9.74 -1.08 11.98
CA GLU A 737 -10.70 0.03 11.99
C GLU A 737 -12.10 -0.47 11.60
N VAL A 738 -13.12 0.11 12.23
CA VAL A 738 -14.54 -0.05 11.92
C VAL A 738 -15.10 1.30 11.50
N GLN A 739 -15.81 1.34 10.37
CA GLN A 739 -16.61 2.49 9.97
C GLN A 739 -18.09 2.12 10.08
N GLY A 740 -18.90 2.98 10.70
CA GLY A 740 -20.30 2.66 10.97
C GLY A 740 -21.22 3.87 11.12
N GLU A 741 -22.50 3.57 11.06
CA GLU A 741 -23.64 4.49 11.21
C GLU A 741 -24.33 4.25 12.56
N PHE A 742 -25.23 5.14 12.97
CA PHE A 742 -25.85 5.09 14.29
C PHE A 742 -27.31 4.63 14.24
N VAL A 743 -27.69 3.77 15.18
CA VAL A 743 -29.07 3.29 15.37
C VAL A 743 -29.38 3.29 16.85
N SER A 744 -30.51 3.87 17.28
CA SER A 744 -31.06 3.68 18.62
C SER A 744 -31.91 2.40 18.61
N GLU A 745 -31.62 1.48 19.51
CA GLU A 745 -32.17 0.13 19.50
C GLU A 745 -32.23 -0.47 20.90
N ASP A 746 -33.14 -1.42 21.10
CA ASP A 746 -33.25 -2.18 22.34
C ASP A 746 -32.25 -3.35 22.34
N VAL A 747 -31.42 -3.42 23.39
CA VAL A 747 -30.36 -4.40 23.57
C VAL A 747 -30.57 -5.13 24.88
N CYS A 748 -30.68 -6.45 24.81
CA CYS A 748 -30.99 -7.33 25.93
C CYS A 748 -29.92 -8.40 26.14
N LEU A 749 -29.57 -8.66 27.40
CA LEU A 749 -28.70 -9.76 27.79
C LEU A 749 -29.43 -11.11 27.82
N ASN A 750 -30.75 -11.15 27.99
CA ASN A 750 -31.54 -12.38 28.04
C ASN A 750 -32.57 -12.45 26.91
N PHE A 751 -32.63 -13.59 26.22
CA PHE A 751 -33.57 -13.85 25.13
C PHE A 751 -35.02 -13.73 25.56
N ASN A 752 -35.37 -14.25 26.75
CA ASN A 752 -36.75 -14.19 27.23
C ASN A 752 -37.20 -12.77 27.53
N ALA A 753 -36.29 -11.92 28.04
CA ALA A 753 -36.55 -10.50 28.25
C ALA A 753 -36.72 -9.76 26.91
N ALA A 754 -35.89 -10.10 25.91
CA ALA A 754 -35.99 -9.55 24.56
C ALA A 754 -37.34 -9.89 23.88
N MET A 755 -37.80 -11.14 24.02
CA MET A 755 -39.10 -11.61 23.49
C MET A 755 -40.31 -11.00 24.20
N ALA A 756 -40.17 -10.58 25.46
CA ALA A 756 -41.25 -9.95 26.23
C ALA A 756 -41.53 -8.49 25.81
N GLY A 757 -40.89 -8.01 24.74
CA GLY A 757 -41.17 -6.71 24.14
C GLY A 757 -40.47 -5.53 24.81
N GLY A 758 -39.33 -5.76 25.48
CA GLY A 758 -38.41 -4.69 25.88
C GLY A 758 -39.06 -3.55 26.66
N ALA A 759 -40.05 -3.83 27.52
CA ALA A 759 -40.50 -2.82 28.47
C ALA A 759 -39.26 -2.38 29.27
N ALA A 760 -38.98 -1.06 29.28
CA ALA A 760 -37.79 -0.39 29.81
C ALA A 760 -37.59 -0.53 31.35
N ASN A 761 -37.86 -1.72 31.87
CA ASN A 761 -37.90 -2.07 33.29
C ASN A 761 -37.86 -3.61 33.49
N THR A 762 -37.38 -4.37 32.50
CA THR A 762 -37.22 -5.83 32.59
C THR A 762 -35.74 -6.19 32.71
N ASP A 763 -35.42 -7.15 33.58
CA ASP A 763 -34.07 -7.55 34.00
C ASP A 763 -33.12 -7.77 32.79
N GLY A 764 -32.32 -6.74 32.47
CA GLY A 764 -31.21 -6.83 31.52
C GLY A 764 -31.46 -6.32 30.10
N CYS A 765 -32.52 -5.55 29.83
CA CYS A 765 -32.75 -4.85 28.56
C CYS A 765 -32.56 -3.33 28.70
N VAL A 766 -31.91 -2.70 27.72
CA VAL A 766 -31.68 -1.25 27.68
C VAL A 766 -31.90 -0.68 26.28
N ASN A 767 -32.45 0.52 26.19
CA ASN A 767 -32.36 1.28 24.95
C ASN A 767 -30.96 1.89 24.82
N LEU A 768 -30.27 1.59 23.72
CA LEU A 768 -28.87 1.93 23.49
C LEU A 768 -28.67 2.55 22.11
N ARG A 769 -27.75 3.50 21.98
CA ARG A 769 -27.21 3.90 20.68
C ARG A 769 -26.12 2.92 20.25
N VAL A 770 -26.32 2.28 19.11
CA VAL A 770 -25.48 1.23 18.56
C VAL A 770 -24.76 1.75 17.33
N VAL A 771 -23.48 1.41 17.20
CA VAL A 771 -22.71 1.66 15.96
C VAL A 771 -22.86 0.44 15.07
N VAL A 772 -23.56 0.59 13.96
CA VAL A 772 -23.75 -0.48 12.98
C VAL A 772 -22.70 -0.32 11.88
N ALA A 773 -21.76 -1.26 11.80
CA ALA A 773 -20.63 -1.14 10.91
C ALA A 773 -21.05 -1.28 9.43
N SER A 774 -20.72 -0.28 8.62
CA SER A 774 -20.84 -0.29 7.15
C SER A 774 -19.60 -0.88 6.50
N LYS A 775 -18.45 -0.85 7.19
CA LYS A 775 -17.18 -1.43 6.74
C LYS A 775 -16.30 -1.83 7.92
N MET A 776 -15.65 -2.99 7.80
CA MET A 776 -14.67 -3.49 8.77
C MET A 776 -13.41 -3.94 8.05
N THR A 777 -12.26 -3.70 8.68
CA THR A 777 -10.94 -4.18 8.23
C THR A 777 -10.81 -5.70 8.38
N GLU A 778 -9.98 -6.35 7.54
CA GLU A 778 -9.80 -7.81 7.62
C GLU A 778 -9.07 -8.24 8.89
N ASP A 779 -7.99 -7.56 9.27
CA ASP A 779 -7.27 -7.79 10.51
C ASP A 779 -7.64 -6.70 11.53
N PRO A 780 -8.10 -7.03 12.75
CA PRO A 780 -8.20 -8.37 13.33
C PRO A 780 -9.57 -9.06 13.13
N PHE A 781 -10.58 -8.36 12.62
CA PHE A 781 -11.99 -8.79 12.69
C PHE A 781 -12.32 -10.09 11.95
N SER A 782 -11.59 -10.45 10.90
CA SER A 782 -11.82 -11.71 10.16
C SER A 782 -11.27 -12.95 10.86
N HIS A 783 -10.50 -12.78 11.94
CA HIS A 783 -9.91 -13.88 12.71
C HIS A 783 -10.73 -14.27 13.92
N PHE A 784 -11.67 -13.43 14.37
CA PHE A 784 -12.53 -13.75 15.52
C PHE A 784 -13.76 -14.56 15.10
N ASP A 785 -14.29 -15.34 16.03
CA ASP A 785 -15.52 -16.14 15.84
C ASP A 785 -16.78 -15.46 16.40
N PHE A 786 -16.62 -14.37 17.16
CA PHE A 786 -17.73 -13.58 17.66
C PHE A 786 -18.18 -12.51 16.66
N ASP A 787 -19.47 -12.19 16.66
CA ASP A 787 -20.11 -11.31 15.68
C ASP A 787 -19.81 -9.81 15.90
N GLY A 788 -19.59 -9.37 17.14
CA GLY A 788 -19.39 -7.96 17.47
C GLY A 788 -18.72 -7.67 18.82
N VAL A 789 -18.68 -6.39 19.18
CA VAL A 789 -18.02 -5.91 20.40
C VAL A 789 -19.04 -5.17 21.26
N LEU A 790 -19.13 -5.49 22.54
CA LEU A 790 -19.92 -4.74 23.52
C LEU A 790 -18.96 -4.08 24.53
N GLY A 791 -18.81 -2.77 24.40
CA GLY A 791 -17.94 -1.96 25.23
C GLY A 791 -18.45 -1.77 26.67
N LEU A 792 -17.56 -1.94 27.63
CA LEU A 792 -17.77 -1.79 29.07
C LEU A 792 -16.79 -0.79 29.70
N GLY A 793 -16.09 0.01 28.90
CA GLY A 793 -15.29 1.14 29.36
C GLY A 793 -16.13 2.19 30.09
N LEU A 794 -15.45 3.15 30.72
CA LEU A 794 -16.13 4.29 31.34
C LEU A 794 -16.78 5.15 30.24
N GLU A 795 -17.82 5.92 30.62
CA GLU A 795 -18.61 6.73 29.69
C GLU A 795 -17.78 7.69 28.82
N SER A 796 -16.64 8.18 29.31
CA SER A 796 -15.73 9.05 28.53
C SER A 796 -15.09 8.38 27.32
N LEU A 797 -15.14 7.04 27.22
CA LEU A 797 -14.67 6.27 26.06
C LEU A 797 -15.75 6.13 24.97
N ALA A 798 -17.00 6.42 25.31
CA ALA A 798 -18.12 6.42 24.39
C ALA A 798 -18.29 7.82 23.75
N LEU A 799 -18.87 7.88 22.55
CA LEU A 799 -19.16 9.16 21.86
C LEU A 799 -20.12 10.04 22.66
N SER A 800 -21.07 9.42 23.36
CA SER A 800 -21.98 10.07 24.31
C SER A 800 -22.46 9.05 25.36
N PRO A 801 -23.02 9.48 26.51
CA PRO A 801 -23.49 8.56 27.56
C PRO A 801 -24.53 7.54 27.08
N GLU A 802 -25.28 7.84 26.03
CA GLU A 802 -26.28 6.96 25.42
C GLU A 802 -25.68 5.80 24.60
N PHE A 803 -24.37 5.81 24.32
CA PHE A 803 -23.65 4.69 23.72
C PHE A 803 -23.07 3.72 24.76
N SER A 804 -22.99 4.14 26.04
CA SER A 804 -22.45 3.31 27.12
C SER A 804 -23.49 2.31 27.60
N PHE A 805 -23.29 1.02 27.29
CA PHE A 805 -24.23 -0.03 27.68
C PHE A 805 -24.45 -0.08 29.19
N PHE A 806 -23.37 -0.11 29.98
CA PHE A 806 -23.48 -0.19 31.43
C PHE A 806 -24.05 1.09 32.04
N GLY A 807 -23.71 2.27 31.48
CA GLY A 807 -24.29 3.55 31.89
C GLY A 807 -25.81 3.59 31.66
N GLN A 808 -26.28 3.14 30.49
CA GLN A 808 -27.70 3.04 30.19
C GLN A 808 -28.43 2.05 31.09
N MET A 809 -27.77 0.94 31.44
CA MET A 809 -28.35 -0.05 32.34
C MET A 809 -28.58 0.50 33.75
N LEU A 810 -27.66 1.31 34.26
CA LEU A 810 -27.83 1.98 35.55
C LEU A 810 -28.87 3.11 35.49
N ALA A 811 -28.89 3.89 34.40
CA ALA A 811 -29.85 4.96 34.22
C ALA A 811 -31.30 4.45 34.12
N GLN A 812 -31.50 3.29 33.49
CA GLN A 812 -32.82 2.70 33.26
C GLN A 812 -33.24 1.71 34.37
N ASN A 813 -32.32 1.28 35.25
CA ASN A 813 -32.62 0.38 36.38
C ASN A 813 -32.09 0.95 37.71
N PRO A 814 -32.82 1.86 38.38
CA PRO A 814 -32.33 2.60 39.56
C PRO A 814 -31.97 1.74 40.78
N GLY A 815 -32.48 0.51 40.88
CA GLY A 815 -32.17 -0.43 41.97
C GLY A 815 -30.91 -1.27 41.74
N MET A 816 -30.28 -1.18 40.58
CA MET A 816 -29.10 -1.96 40.24
C MET A 816 -27.85 -1.35 40.89
N GLN A 817 -27.00 -2.19 41.51
CA GLN A 817 -25.73 -1.69 42.02
C GLN A 817 -24.81 -1.27 40.86
N PRO A 818 -24.08 -0.15 40.97
CA PRO A 818 -23.17 0.36 39.93
C PRO A 818 -21.85 -0.42 39.87
N ARG A 819 -21.96 -1.75 39.81
CA ARG A 819 -20.85 -2.71 39.78
C ARG A 819 -21.10 -3.81 38.77
N PHE A 820 -20.04 -4.26 38.12
CA PHE A 820 -20.02 -5.53 37.40
C PHE A 820 -18.74 -6.30 37.75
N SER A 821 -18.75 -7.60 37.51
CA SER A 821 -17.61 -8.47 37.82
C SER A 821 -17.39 -9.49 36.73
N VAL A 822 -16.13 -9.91 36.57
CA VAL A 822 -15.68 -10.82 35.52
C VAL A 822 -14.91 -11.96 36.14
N PHE A 823 -15.37 -13.18 35.89
CA PHE A 823 -14.73 -14.44 36.25
C PHE A 823 -14.40 -15.23 34.98
N LEU A 824 -13.14 -15.55 34.78
CA LEU A 824 -12.70 -16.39 33.67
C LEU A 824 -12.30 -17.78 34.19
N ALA A 825 -12.93 -18.82 33.63
CA ALA A 825 -12.69 -20.20 33.98
C ALA A 825 -11.34 -20.69 33.44
N GLN A 826 -10.68 -21.57 34.19
CA GLN A 826 -9.40 -22.18 33.79
C GLN A 826 -9.54 -23.61 33.25
N ASN A 827 -10.64 -24.30 33.57
CA ASN A 827 -10.85 -25.70 33.25
C ASN A 827 -11.97 -25.85 32.21
N GLU A 828 -11.78 -26.76 31.26
CA GLU A 828 -12.82 -27.13 30.30
C GLU A 828 -14.07 -27.66 31.03
N GLY A 829 -15.24 -27.16 30.65
CA GLY A 829 -16.53 -27.55 31.23
C GLY A 829 -17.05 -26.68 32.38
N VAL A 830 -16.33 -25.61 32.75
CA VAL A 830 -16.83 -24.55 33.61
C VAL A 830 -16.99 -23.28 32.76
N ASP A 831 -18.19 -22.72 32.73
CA ASP A 831 -18.44 -21.48 31.98
C ASP A 831 -17.77 -20.28 32.68
N SER A 832 -17.18 -19.39 31.88
CA SER A 832 -16.78 -18.06 32.37
C SER A 832 -18.04 -17.22 32.62
N MET A 833 -17.96 -16.22 33.49
CA MET A 833 -19.14 -15.46 33.94
C MET A 833 -18.85 -13.97 33.98
N ILE A 834 -19.80 -13.18 33.49
CA ILE A 834 -19.89 -11.74 33.76
C ILE A 834 -21.19 -11.48 34.52
N SER A 835 -21.11 -10.74 35.62
CA SER A 835 -22.26 -10.42 36.46
C SER A 835 -22.43 -8.91 36.55
N PHE A 836 -23.63 -8.41 36.29
CA PHE A 836 -23.96 -7.00 36.43
C PHE A 836 -24.87 -6.73 37.62
N GLY A 837 -24.74 -5.57 38.26
CA GLY A 837 -25.53 -5.23 39.44
C GLY A 837 -24.95 -5.74 40.76
N GLY A 838 -23.69 -6.16 40.77
CA GLY A 838 -23.03 -6.73 41.95
C GLY A 838 -21.86 -7.63 41.58
N HIS A 839 -21.51 -8.52 42.50
CA HIS A 839 -20.50 -9.55 42.31
C HIS A 839 -20.86 -10.78 43.14
N GLU A 840 -20.48 -11.96 42.66
CA GLU A 840 -20.71 -13.21 43.38
C GLU A 840 -19.49 -13.60 44.23
N GLU A 841 -19.68 -13.76 45.54
CA GLU A 841 -18.61 -14.16 46.48
C GLU A 841 -18.09 -15.58 46.22
N LYS A 842 -18.88 -16.44 45.56
CA LYS A 842 -18.49 -17.83 45.29
C LYS A 842 -17.21 -17.95 44.45
N PHE A 843 -16.94 -16.95 43.60
CA PHE A 843 -15.76 -16.87 42.74
C PHE A 843 -14.54 -16.22 43.40
N ALA A 844 -14.70 -15.60 44.58
CA ALA A 844 -13.61 -15.00 45.34
C ALA A 844 -12.99 -16.04 46.28
N SER A 845 -11.67 -16.27 46.17
CA SER A 845 -10.94 -17.16 47.10
C SER A 845 -10.17 -16.41 48.19
N SER A 846 -9.93 -15.10 48.00
CA SER A 846 -9.29 -14.21 48.97
C SER A 846 -10.13 -12.96 49.20
N ASP A 847 -9.78 -12.17 50.21
CA ASP A 847 -10.36 -10.84 50.40
C ASP A 847 -10.14 -9.97 49.15
N ILE A 848 -11.13 -9.12 48.85
CA ILE A 848 -11.10 -8.22 47.69
C ILE A 848 -10.18 -7.03 48.00
N GLN A 849 -9.11 -6.92 47.22
CA GLN A 849 -8.17 -5.81 47.28
C GLN A 849 -8.61 -4.73 46.29
N TRP A 850 -8.84 -3.50 46.77
CA TRP A 850 -9.34 -2.41 45.93
C TRP A 850 -8.20 -1.48 45.47
N ALA A 851 -8.25 -1.07 44.21
CA ALA A 851 -7.36 -0.07 43.63
C ALA A 851 -8.18 1.05 42.95
N PRO A 852 -7.87 2.33 43.16
CA PRO A 852 -8.56 3.44 42.50
C PRO A 852 -8.26 3.45 41.00
N VAL A 853 -9.25 3.84 40.20
CA VAL A 853 -9.09 4.06 38.76
C VAL A 853 -8.38 5.40 38.55
N ALA A 854 -7.30 5.38 37.78
CA ALA A 854 -6.51 6.55 37.43
C ALA A 854 -7.02 7.20 36.14
N MET A 855 -6.87 8.52 36.03
CA MET A 855 -7.20 9.28 34.81
C MET A 855 -8.56 8.89 34.22
N THR A 856 -9.62 8.97 35.05
CA THR A 856 -10.98 8.53 34.68
C THR A 856 -11.53 9.23 33.44
N GLU A 857 -11.05 10.45 33.16
CA GLU A 857 -11.39 11.25 31.99
C GLU A 857 -10.96 10.61 30.66
N LEU A 858 -9.97 9.71 30.68
CA LEU A 858 -9.55 8.97 29.48
C LEU A 858 -10.44 7.78 29.15
N GLY A 859 -11.38 7.42 30.04
CA GLY A 859 -12.39 6.41 29.75
C GLY A 859 -11.98 4.95 30.07
N TYR A 860 -10.72 4.68 30.40
CA TYR A 860 -10.22 3.32 30.62
C TYR A 860 -10.28 2.89 32.09
N TRP A 861 -10.51 1.59 32.32
CA TRP A 861 -10.32 0.94 33.61
C TRP A 861 -8.83 0.72 33.90
N GLN A 862 -8.15 1.78 34.33
CA GLN A 862 -6.70 1.77 34.53
C GLN A 862 -6.28 2.08 35.96
N VAL A 863 -5.17 1.50 36.41
CA VAL A 863 -4.61 1.66 37.76
C VAL A 863 -3.16 2.13 37.70
N GLU A 864 -2.72 2.89 38.70
CA GLU A 864 -1.32 3.32 38.84
C GLU A 864 -0.45 2.19 39.40
N LEU A 865 0.75 2.04 38.81
CA LEU A 865 1.75 1.08 39.24
C LEU A 865 2.93 1.82 39.88
N LYS A 866 3.11 1.63 41.20
CA LYS A 866 4.26 2.19 41.93
C LYS A 866 5.57 1.56 41.49
N SER A 867 5.58 0.26 41.20
CA SER A 867 6.72 -0.46 40.65
C SER A 867 6.30 -1.79 40.03
N VAL A 868 7.12 -2.30 39.12
CA VAL A 868 6.96 -3.65 38.54
C VAL A 868 8.23 -4.45 38.84
N LYS A 869 8.09 -5.66 39.36
CA LYS A 869 9.21 -6.54 39.71
C LYS A 869 9.13 -7.86 38.94
N VAL A 870 10.29 -8.34 38.49
CA VAL A 870 10.49 -9.68 37.94
C VAL A 870 11.41 -10.45 38.87
N GLY A 871 10.86 -11.42 39.61
CA GLY A 871 11.57 -12.06 40.71
C GLY A 871 11.98 -11.03 41.77
N ASN A 872 13.29 -10.85 41.97
CA ASN A 872 13.84 -9.90 42.92
C ASN A 872 14.32 -8.58 42.28
N GLN A 873 14.12 -8.40 40.96
CA GLN A 873 14.60 -7.24 40.21
C GLN A 873 13.46 -6.28 39.89
N VAL A 874 13.66 -4.98 40.15
CA VAL A 874 12.72 -3.92 39.74
C VAL A 874 12.96 -3.57 38.28
N LEU A 875 11.87 -3.40 37.53
CA LEU A 875 11.90 -2.94 36.15
C LEU A 875 12.20 -1.43 36.12
N GLU A 876 13.35 -1.05 35.57
CA GLU A 876 13.86 0.34 35.58
C GLU A 876 12.88 1.32 34.95
N GLU A 877 12.21 0.92 33.87
CA GLU A 877 11.25 1.75 33.13
C GLU A 877 10.05 2.18 34.00
N CYS A 878 9.76 1.42 35.06
CA CYS A 878 8.66 1.68 36.01
C CYS A 878 9.14 2.02 37.42
N ALA A 879 10.43 2.29 37.61
CA ALA A 879 10.97 2.59 38.93
C ALA A 879 10.53 3.97 39.49
N ASP A 880 10.08 4.87 38.61
CA ASP A 880 9.60 6.21 38.95
C ASP A 880 8.11 6.27 39.33
N GLY A 881 7.42 5.13 39.35
CA GLY A 881 5.99 5.03 39.68
C GLY A 881 5.05 5.65 38.63
N SER A 882 5.55 5.98 37.44
CA SER A 882 4.76 6.59 36.36
C SER A 882 4.02 5.58 35.48
N CYS A 883 4.24 4.28 35.70
CA CYS A 883 3.61 3.22 34.92
C CYS A 883 2.14 3.06 35.31
N ARG A 884 1.32 2.67 34.33
CA ARG A 884 -0.10 2.36 34.52
C ARG A 884 -0.44 1.01 33.90
N ALA A 885 -1.52 0.38 34.35
CA ALA A 885 -2.07 -0.81 33.72
C ALA A 885 -3.55 -0.60 33.39
N ILE A 886 -3.93 -0.87 32.14
CA ILE A 886 -5.32 -0.92 31.69
C ILE A 886 -5.80 -2.36 31.80
N LEU A 887 -6.94 -2.58 32.45
CA LEU A 887 -7.59 -3.89 32.47
C LEU A 887 -8.48 -4.01 31.25
N ASP A 888 -8.16 -4.98 30.40
CA ASP A 888 -8.77 -5.11 29.08
C ASP A 888 -9.19 -6.57 28.84
N THR A 889 -10.49 -6.83 29.02
CA THR A 889 -11.10 -8.15 28.77
C THR A 889 -11.09 -8.54 27.28
N GLY A 890 -10.88 -7.59 26.36
CA GLY A 890 -10.71 -7.84 24.93
C GLY A 890 -9.31 -8.29 24.51
N THR A 891 -8.33 -8.24 25.44
CA THR A 891 -6.93 -8.58 25.15
C THR A 891 -6.55 -9.99 25.66
N SER A 892 -5.96 -10.80 24.76
CA SER A 892 -5.56 -12.20 25.03
C SER A 892 -4.21 -12.39 25.71
N LEU A 893 -3.38 -11.35 25.79
CA LEU A 893 -1.99 -11.46 26.27
C LEU A 893 -1.67 -10.38 27.30
N LEU A 894 -0.57 -10.55 28.04
CA LEU A 894 -0.03 -9.48 28.85
C LEU A 894 0.64 -8.44 27.95
N GLY A 895 0.00 -7.27 27.81
CA GLY A 895 0.56 -6.11 27.13
C GLY A 895 1.63 -5.43 27.96
N VAL A 896 2.79 -5.19 27.37
CA VAL A 896 3.97 -4.62 28.02
C VAL A 896 4.44 -3.40 27.23
N PRO A 897 4.80 -2.27 27.89
CA PRO A 897 5.38 -1.11 27.22
C PRO A 897 6.52 -1.51 26.30
N ARG A 898 6.50 -1.05 25.04
CA ARG A 898 7.47 -1.46 24.01
C ARG A 898 8.94 -1.34 24.46
N GLN A 899 9.23 -0.35 25.30
CA GLN A 899 10.55 -0.10 25.89
C GLN A 899 11.00 -1.23 26.83
N ALA A 900 10.08 -1.79 27.62
CA ALA A 900 10.34 -2.82 28.64
C ALA A 900 10.29 -4.26 28.12
N VAL A 901 9.65 -4.52 26.96
CA VAL A 901 9.42 -5.89 26.43
C VAL A 901 10.71 -6.71 26.33
N ARG A 902 11.80 -6.10 25.83
CA ARG A 902 13.07 -6.81 25.64
C ARG A 902 13.70 -7.20 26.98
N ALA A 903 13.66 -6.30 27.97
CA ALA A 903 14.16 -6.57 29.31
C ALA A 903 13.34 -7.69 29.97
N MET A 904 12.01 -7.57 29.95
CA MET A 904 11.11 -8.58 30.53
C MET A 904 11.26 -9.95 29.88
N HIS A 905 11.37 -10.05 28.55
CA HIS A 905 11.62 -11.33 27.90
C HIS A 905 12.93 -11.99 28.36
N ARG A 906 13.99 -11.20 28.60
CA ARG A 906 15.27 -11.73 29.11
C ARG A 906 15.15 -12.18 30.57
N MET A 907 14.50 -11.39 31.42
CA MET A 907 14.34 -11.69 32.85
C MET A 907 13.40 -12.88 33.11
N LEU A 908 12.45 -13.12 32.20
CA LEU A 908 11.47 -14.23 32.28
C LEU A 908 11.91 -15.48 31.50
N ALA A 909 12.90 -15.36 30.62
CA ALA A 909 13.44 -16.50 29.89
C ALA A 909 14.23 -17.41 30.84
N ARG A 910 14.00 -18.72 30.73
CA ARG A 910 14.69 -19.71 31.56
C ARG A 910 15.05 -20.96 30.77
N PRO A 911 16.27 -21.50 30.94
CA PRO A 911 16.69 -22.72 30.27
C PRO A 911 15.93 -23.92 30.85
N VAL A 912 15.61 -24.88 29.99
CA VAL A 912 15.10 -26.18 30.41
C VAL A 912 16.27 -27.08 30.78
N ALA A 913 16.25 -27.67 31.97
CA ALA A 913 17.31 -28.58 32.45
C ALA A 913 17.48 -29.78 31.50
N GLU A 914 18.73 -30.23 31.32
CA GLU A 914 19.09 -31.29 30.36
C GLU A 914 18.41 -32.63 30.73
N ASP A 915 18.28 -32.89 32.02
CA ASP A 915 17.60 -34.03 32.65
C ASP A 915 16.08 -34.07 32.37
N ILE A 916 15.44 -32.91 32.18
CA ILE A 916 14.02 -32.77 31.81
C ILE A 916 13.85 -32.79 30.28
N SER A 917 14.85 -32.25 29.54
CA SER A 917 14.83 -32.18 28.07
C SER A 917 14.71 -33.54 27.38
N ASN A 918 15.22 -34.59 28.02
CA ASN A 918 15.25 -35.95 27.48
C ASN A 918 13.93 -36.74 27.69
N GLN A 919 12.98 -36.22 28.47
CA GLN A 919 11.75 -36.95 28.83
C GLN A 919 10.60 -36.76 27.83
N GLY A 920 10.69 -35.78 26.92
CA GLY A 920 9.62 -35.44 25.97
C GLY A 920 8.38 -34.83 26.65
N GLY A 921 7.65 -33.96 25.96
CA GLY A 921 6.39 -33.39 26.48
C GLY A 921 6.56 -32.29 27.55
N ILE A 922 7.50 -31.37 27.36
CA ILE A 922 7.77 -30.26 28.29
C ILE A 922 6.68 -29.19 28.19
N ASP A 923 5.99 -28.94 29.30
CA ASP A 923 5.10 -27.80 29.47
C ASP A 923 5.77 -26.73 30.34
N CYS A 924 6.22 -25.66 29.68
CA CYS A 924 6.86 -24.52 30.29
C CYS A 924 5.96 -23.75 31.27
N ARG A 925 4.65 -24.02 31.33
CA ARG A 925 3.80 -23.46 32.40
C ARG A 925 4.09 -24.10 33.74
N ARG A 926 4.45 -25.39 33.78
CA ARG A 926 4.67 -26.16 35.02
C ARG A 926 6.10 -26.09 35.56
N LEU A 927 7.00 -25.42 34.84
CA LEU A 927 8.39 -25.30 35.24
C LEU A 927 8.59 -24.09 36.16
N PRO A 928 9.37 -24.22 37.25
CA PRO A 928 9.70 -23.10 38.13
C PRO A 928 10.27 -21.91 37.34
N GLY A 929 9.91 -20.69 37.75
CA GLY A 929 10.33 -19.47 37.08
C GLY A 929 10.11 -18.24 37.97
N SER A 930 10.54 -17.08 37.49
CA SER A 930 10.40 -15.82 38.22
C SER A 930 8.93 -15.38 38.28
N LYS A 931 8.44 -15.00 39.46
CA LYS A 931 7.14 -14.32 39.59
C LYS A 931 7.19 -12.91 39.01
N LEU A 932 6.08 -12.43 38.45
CA LEU A 932 5.86 -11.04 38.09
C LEU A 932 5.02 -10.38 39.17
N GLU A 933 5.48 -9.27 39.75
CA GLU A 933 4.73 -8.53 40.77
C GLU A 933 4.51 -7.08 40.35
N PHE A 934 3.25 -6.64 40.46
CA PHE A 934 2.81 -5.30 40.18
C PHE A 934 2.38 -4.66 41.50
N GLN A 935 3.13 -3.64 41.93
CA GLN A 935 2.86 -2.92 43.15
C GLN A 935 1.86 -1.80 42.89
N LEU A 936 0.67 -1.92 43.47
CA LEU A 936 -0.34 -0.86 43.52
C LEU A 936 -0.19 -0.04 44.80
N SER A 937 -1.06 0.95 44.99
CA SER A 937 -1.02 1.83 46.17
C SER A 937 -1.13 1.06 47.49
N ASP A 938 -2.15 0.22 47.61
CA ASP A 938 -2.48 -0.54 48.83
C ASP A 938 -2.58 -2.06 48.58
N ALA A 939 -2.22 -2.52 47.38
CA ALA A 939 -2.36 -3.92 46.98
C ALA A 939 -1.15 -4.39 46.15
N VAL A 940 -0.96 -5.71 46.08
CA VAL A 940 0.02 -6.35 45.20
C VAL A 940 -0.68 -7.39 44.35
N VAL A 941 -0.57 -7.22 43.03
CA VAL A 941 -1.10 -8.15 42.06
C VAL A 941 0.07 -8.88 41.43
N SER A 942 0.01 -10.20 41.34
CA SER A 942 1.15 -11.02 40.90
C SER A 942 0.75 -12.11 39.92
N LEU A 943 1.64 -12.42 38.98
CA LEU A 943 1.50 -13.53 38.04
C LEU A 943 2.61 -14.56 38.28
N GLN A 944 2.24 -15.83 38.20
CA GLN A 944 3.14 -16.97 38.31
C GLN A 944 3.59 -17.43 36.92
N PRO A 945 4.65 -18.27 36.82
CA PRO A 945 5.12 -18.80 35.55
C PRO A 945 4.04 -19.47 34.72
N GLU A 946 3.09 -20.14 35.36
CA GLU A 946 1.93 -20.77 34.72
C GLU A 946 1.06 -19.78 33.93
N ASP A 947 0.98 -18.52 34.38
CA ASP A 947 0.06 -17.50 33.86
C ASP A 947 0.60 -16.81 32.61
N TYR A 948 1.93 -16.61 32.51
CA TYR A 948 2.56 -15.85 31.42
C TYR A 948 3.41 -16.69 30.47
N SER A 949 3.73 -17.95 30.79
CA SER A 949 4.66 -18.76 29.99
C SER A 949 3.98 -19.38 28.78
N ARG A 950 4.68 -19.42 27.65
CA ARG A 950 4.28 -20.23 26.49
C ARG A 950 4.31 -21.72 26.89
N PRO A 951 3.34 -22.56 26.50
CA PRO A 951 3.35 -23.99 26.84
C PRO A 951 4.58 -24.73 26.32
N SER A 952 4.94 -24.52 25.05
CA SER A 952 6.06 -25.26 24.43
C SER A 952 7.38 -24.47 24.46
N PRO A 953 8.50 -25.13 24.82
CA PRO A 953 9.83 -24.52 24.76
C PRO A 953 10.26 -24.27 23.30
N PHE A 954 11.33 -23.49 23.13
CA PHE A 954 11.95 -23.22 21.83
C PHE A 954 13.47 -23.46 21.86
N ASN A 955 14.04 -23.79 20.70
CA ASN A 955 15.49 -24.00 20.55
C ASN A 955 16.21 -22.66 20.38
N MET A 956 17.26 -22.44 21.17
CA MET A 956 18.15 -21.30 21.03
C MET A 956 19.60 -21.79 20.94
N THR A 957 20.31 -21.31 19.92
CA THR A 957 21.76 -21.51 19.77
C THR A 957 22.49 -20.54 20.70
N ILE A 958 23.38 -21.07 21.52
CA ILE A 958 24.19 -20.26 22.43
C ILE A 958 25.38 -19.71 21.64
N PRO A 959 25.65 -18.39 21.68
CA PRO A 959 26.85 -17.83 21.05
C PRO A 959 28.10 -18.56 21.57
N ASN A 960 28.99 -18.97 20.67
CA ASN A 960 30.22 -19.72 20.95
C ASN A 960 30.06 -21.19 21.38
N GLN A 961 28.90 -21.82 21.18
CA GLN A 961 28.74 -23.27 21.32
C GLN A 961 27.89 -23.85 20.18
N ASP A 962 28.35 -24.92 19.51
CA ASP A 962 27.59 -25.68 18.50
C ASP A 962 26.44 -26.51 19.10
N LYS A 963 25.99 -26.18 20.33
CA LYS A 963 24.91 -26.84 21.04
C LYS A 963 23.72 -25.90 21.17
N TRP A 964 22.56 -26.39 20.74
CA TRP A 964 21.28 -25.73 21.01
C TRP A 964 20.76 -26.16 22.39
N ARG A 965 20.11 -25.24 23.10
CA ARG A 965 19.39 -25.53 24.35
C ARG A 965 17.93 -25.12 24.24
N LEU A 966 17.07 -25.83 24.96
CA LEU A 966 15.65 -25.50 25.09
C LEU A 966 15.45 -24.38 26.10
N PHE A 967 14.63 -23.39 25.76
CA PHE A 967 14.24 -22.29 26.64
C PHE A 967 12.72 -22.16 26.74
N CYS A 968 12.25 -21.83 27.93
CA CYS A 968 10.89 -21.34 28.15
C CYS A 968 10.87 -19.83 28.00
N ARG A 969 9.88 -19.32 27.26
CA ARG A 969 9.69 -17.88 27.00
C ARG A 969 8.30 -17.44 27.48
N SER A 970 8.22 -16.18 27.92
CA SER A 970 6.95 -15.51 28.20
C SER A 970 6.19 -15.14 26.93
N LEU A 971 4.85 -15.15 27.00
CA LEU A 971 3.93 -14.62 26.00
C LEU A 971 3.60 -13.17 26.36
N LEU A 972 4.36 -12.23 25.77
CA LEU A 972 4.19 -10.79 26.00
C LEU A 972 3.79 -10.12 24.68
N LEU A 973 2.84 -9.18 24.76
CA LEU A 973 2.41 -8.34 23.65
C LEU A 973 3.09 -6.97 23.77
N PRO A 974 3.92 -6.53 22.80
CA PRO A 974 4.44 -5.18 22.79
C PRO A 974 3.32 -4.15 22.59
N VAL A 975 3.24 -3.16 23.48
CA VAL A 975 2.24 -2.08 23.42
C VAL A 975 2.94 -0.75 23.15
N ASP A 976 2.42 -0.02 22.18
CA ASP A 976 2.88 1.32 21.79
C ASP A 976 1.67 2.25 21.72
N MET A 977 1.52 3.11 22.73
CA MET A 977 0.42 4.07 22.84
C MET A 977 0.99 5.48 22.84
N ALA A 978 0.34 6.38 22.09
CA ALA A 978 0.68 7.80 22.11
C ALA A 978 0.25 8.46 23.44
N ALA A 979 0.82 9.61 23.75
CA ALA A 979 0.32 10.47 24.83
C ALA A 979 -1.15 10.85 24.55
N PRO A 980 -2.03 10.96 25.57
CA PRO A 980 -1.73 10.96 27.01
C PRO A 980 -1.66 9.56 27.67
N LEU A 981 -2.05 8.50 26.96
CA LEU A 981 -2.08 7.14 27.51
C LEU A 981 -0.66 6.60 27.73
N GLY A 982 0.14 6.51 26.67
CA GLY A 982 1.50 5.98 26.73
C GLY A 982 2.57 7.03 27.07
N PRO A 983 3.87 6.64 27.09
CA PRO A 983 4.42 5.37 26.57
C PRO A 983 4.57 4.24 27.62
N LYS A 984 4.24 4.48 28.90
CA LYS A 984 4.48 3.54 30.03
C LYS A 984 3.22 2.81 30.50
N VAL A 985 2.50 2.17 29.57
CA VAL A 985 1.24 1.48 29.85
C VAL A 985 1.33 -0.02 29.61
N PHE A 986 0.89 -0.79 30.60
CA PHE A 986 0.62 -2.22 30.48
C PHE A 986 -0.84 -2.45 30.10
N ILE A 987 -1.11 -3.56 29.42
CA ILE A 987 -2.48 -4.06 29.22
C ILE A 987 -2.59 -5.39 29.96
N TRP A 988 -3.40 -5.41 31.01
CA TRP A 988 -3.73 -6.61 31.77
C TRP A 988 -4.89 -7.32 31.09
N GLY A 989 -4.55 -8.18 30.14
CA GLY A 989 -5.47 -9.09 29.47
C GLY A 989 -5.67 -10.42 30.20
N GLU A 990 -6.04 -11.46 29.45
CA GLU A 990 -6.36 -12.81 29.96
C GLU A 990 -5.44 -13.31 31.09
N PRO A 991 -4.08 -13.27 31.00
CA PRO A 991 -3.23 -13.81 32.05
C PRO A 991 -3.54 -13.27 33.46
N MET A 992 -3.94 -11.99 33.54
CA MET A 992 -4.33 -11.36 34.80
C MET A 992 -5.78 -11.70 35.16
N LEU A 993 -6.69 -11.54 34.20
CA LEU A 993 -8.14 -11.70 34.39
C LEU A 993 -8.56 -13.17 34.64
N ARG A 994 -7.70 -14.13 34.30
CA ARG A 994 -7.91 -15.55 34.57
C ARG A 994 -7.40 -15.99 35.95
N ARG A 995 -6.40 -15.28 36.47
CA ARG A 995 -5.85 -15.51 37.81
C ARG A 995 -6.69 -14.82 38.88
N TYR A 996 -7.18 -13.62 38.58
CA TYR A 996 -7.95 -12.80 39.51
C TYR A 996 -9.40 -12.68 39.06
N TYR A 997 -10.32 -12.88 40.00
CA TYR A 997 -11.68 -12.42 39.89
C TYR A 997 -11.70 -10.90 40.07
N THR A 998 -12.17 -10.19 39.04
CA THR A 998 -12.10 -8.73 38.98
C THR A 998 -13.48 -8.09 39.09
N ILE A 999 -13.58 -7.05 39.90
CA ILE A 999 -14.84 -6.33 40.17
C ILE A 999 -14.64 -4.87 39.81
N TYR A 1000 -15.51 -4.32 38.98
CA TYR A 1000 -15.45 -2.95 38.48
C TYR A 1000 -16.54 -2.12 39.17
N ASP A 1001 -16.15 -1.16 39.99
CA ASP A 1001 -17.05 -0.30 40.77
C ASP A 1001 -17.10 1.10 40.13
N LEU A 1002 -18.18 1.37 39.39
CA LEU A 1002 -18.35 2.60 38.64
C LEU A 1002 -18.68 3.80 39.53
N ALA A 1003 -19.37 3.58 40.66
CA ALA A 1003 -19.72 4.65 41.58
C ALA A 1003 -18.49 5.16 42.34
N ASN A 1004 -17.66 4.25 42.84
CA ASN A 1004 -16.47 4.62 43.60
C ASN A 1004 -15.20 4.72 42.74
N LYS A 1005 -15.32 4.51 41.42
CA LYS A 1005 -14.21 4.54 40.44
C LYS A 1005 -13.01 3.72 40.92
N ARG A 1006 -13.23 2.44 41.20
CA ARG A 1006 -12.21 1.52 41.70
C ARG A 1006 -12.39 0.12 41.15
N ILE A 1007 -11.31 -0.67 41.17
CA ILE A 1007 -11.27 -2.05 40.71
C ILE A 1007 -10.88 -2.94 41.88
N GLY A 1008 -11.66 -3.99 42.10
CA GLY A 1008 -11.43 -5.02 43.11
C GLY A 1008 -10.75 -6.23 42.50
N PHE A 1009 -9.77 -6.79 43.21
CA PHE A 1009 -9.02 -7.99 42.85
C PHE A 1009 -9.13 -9.02 43.95
N SER A 1010 -9.60 -10.22 43.62
CA SER A 1010 -9.53 -11.41 44.49
C SER A 1010 -8.95 -12.56 43.69
N LEU A 1011 -8.20 -13.47 44.30
CA LEU A 1011 -7.77 -14.68 43.59
C LEU A 1011 -9.02 -15.47 43.15
N ALA A 1012 -9.07 -15.88 41.88
CA ALA A 1012 -10.22 -16.57 41.32
C ALA A 1012 -10.36 -17.98 41.91
N ARG A 1013 -11.50 -18.27 42.56
CA ARG A 1013 -11.86 -19.63 43.01
C ARG A 1013 -12.40 -20.41 41.82
N GLN A 1014 -11.60 -21.34 41.32
CA GLN A 1014 -12.02 -22.24 40.25
C GLN A 1014 -12.96 -23.35 40.80
N PRO A 1015 -14.19 -23.51 40.29
CA PRO A 1015 -15.07 -24.62 40.67
C PRO A 1015 -14.43 -25.97 40.37
N SER A 1016 -14.64 -26.97 41.23
CA SER A 1016 -14.10 -28.33 41.04
C SER A 1016 -14.79 -29.02 39.85
N GLY A 1017 -14.15 -29.02 38.68
CA GLY A 1017 -14.54 -29.85 37.54
C GLY A 1017 -14.27 -31.34 37.81
N LYS A 1018 -15.03 -32.23 37.16
CA LYS A 1018 -14.76 -33.67 37.19
C LYS A 1018 -13.33 -33.94 36.70
N ALA A 1019 -12.55 -34.67 37.50
CA ALA A 1019 -11.20 -35.06 37.12
C ALA A 1019 -11.17 -36.07 35.96
N SER A 1020 -10.13 -35.94 35.13
CA SER A 1020 -9.52 -36.90 34.18
C SER A 1020 -9.93 -36.85 32.69
N SER A 1021 -9.05 -36.26 31.88
CA SER A 1021 -8.43 -36.86 30.68
C SER A 1021 -7.15 -36.06 30.31
N PRO A 1022 -6.18 -36.59 29.56
CA PRO A 1022 -4.85 -35.97 29.42
C PRO A 1022 -4.88 -34.67 28.60
N PRO A 1023 -3.87 -33.79 28.74
CA PRO A 1023 -3.81 -32.54 27.97
C PRO A 1023 -3.84 -32.81 26.46
N ILE A 1024 -4.81 -32.19 25.79
CA ILE A 1024 -5.04 -32.27 24.35
C ILE A 1024 -3.79 -31.76 23.61
N GLY A 1025 -3.25 -32.62 22.74
CA GLY A 1025 -1.95 -32.48 22.08
C GLY A 1025 -1.36 -33.81 21.58
N ALA A 1026 -1.89 -34.96 22.03
CA ALA A 1026 -1.64 -36.25 21.38
C ALA A 1026 -2.71 -36.52 20.31
N PRO A 1027 -2.33 -36.92 19.07
CA PRO A 1027 -3.31 -37.41 18.10
C PRO A 1027 -4.02 -38.67 18.65
N PRO A 1028 -5.29 -38.92 18.28
CA PRO A 1028 -6.06 -40.03 18.84
C PRO A 1028 -5.37 -41.38 18.56
N ALA A 1029 -5.24 -42.20 19.61
CA ALA A 1029 -4.68 -43.54 19.51
C ALA A 1029 -5.48 -44.37 18.48
N GLY A 1030 -4.81 -44.78 17.40
CA GLY A 1030 -5.41 -45.52 16.28
C GLY A 1030 -5.29 -44.85 14.91
N THR A 1031 -4.72 -43.65 14.79
CA THR A 1031 -4.51 -42.97 13.48
C THR A 1031 -3.17 -43.26 12.79
N LEU A 1032 -2.33 -44.10 13.39
CA LEU A 1032 -1.22 -44.72 12.67
C LEU A 1032 -1.73 -45.93 11.90
N VAL A 1033 -2.11 -45.69 10.64
CA VAL A 1033 -2.14 -46.78 9.66
C VAL A 1033 -0.71 -47.28 9.53
N SER A 1034 -0.50 -48.52 9.98
CA SER A 1034 0.71 -49.29 9.82
C SER A 1034 1.03 -49.50 8.33
N GLY A 1035 2.22 -49.05 7.92
CA GLY A 1035 3.03 -49.70 6.89
C GLY A 1035 2.54 -49.69 5.44
N GLU A 1036 3.04 -48.74 4.67
CA GLU A 1036 3.81 -49.07 3.46
C GLU A 1036 5.13 -48.29 3.52
N GLY A 1037 6.19 -49.01 3.86
CA GLY A 1037 7.54 -48.50 3.95
C GLY A 1037 8.17 -48.28 2.58
N SER A 1038 9.16 -47.38 2.59
CA SER A 1038 10.33 -47.38 1.70
C SER A 1038 10.07 -47.34 0.19
N HIS A 1039 9.95 -46.13 -0.39
CA HIS A 1039 10.57 -45.86 -1.71
C HIS A 1039 10.77 -44.38 -2.11
N PHE A 1040 10.36 -43.38 -1.31
CA PHE A 1040 10.37 -41.97 -1.77
C PHE A 1040 11.45 -41.04 -1.20
N VAL A 1041 12.30 -41.49 -0.27
CA VAL A 1041 13.28 -40.59 0.42
C VAL A 1041 14.67 -40.55 -0.25
N GLN A 1042 14.98 -41.44 -1.20
CA GLN A 1042 16.29 -41.44 -1.86
C GLN A 1042 16.41 -40.53 -3.11
N LYS A 1043 15.31 -39.99 -3.65
CA LYS A 1043 15.35 -39.17 -4.89
C LYS A 1043 15.51 -37.66 -4.70
N ARG A 1044 15.49 -37.13 -3.47
CA ARG A 1044 15.69 -35.68 -3.22
C ARG A 1044 17.12 -35.29 -2.80
N ARG A 1045 17.97 -36.25 -2.43
CA ARG A 1045 19.39 -35.99 -2.11
C ARG A 1045 20.31 -35.92 -3.35
N SER A 1046 19.82 -36.27 -4.55
CA SER A 1046 20.62 -36.21 -5.79
C SER A 1046 20.44 -34.92 -6.60
N ALA A 1047 19.48 -34.05 -6.26
CA ALA A 1047 19.24 -32.80 -6.98
C ALA A 1047 20.09 -31.62 -6.45
N ALA A 1048 20.50 -31.66 -5.18
CA ALA A 1048 21.36 -30.63 -4.57
C ALA A 1048 22.86 -30.76 -4.96
N LYS A 1049 23.22 -31.72 -5.81
CA LYS A 1049 24.59 -31.92 -6.33
C LYS A 1049 24.73 -31.68 -7.84
N ARG A 1050 23.71 -31.12 -8.51
CA ARG A 1050 23.76 -30.77 -9.94
C ARG A 1050 23.30 -29.34 -10.27
N CYS A 1051 23.29 -28.45 -9.28
CA CYS A 1051 23.28 -27.00 -9.52
C CYS A 1051 24.68 -26.46 -9.31
#